data_AF-A0A7X7FJN9-F1
#
_entry.id   AF-A0A7X7FJN9-F1
#
_cell.length_a   1.000
_cell.length_b   1.000
_cell.length_c   1.000
_cell.angle_alpha   90.00
_cell.angle_beta   90.00
_cell.angle_gamma   90.00
#
_symmetry.space_group_name_H-M   'P 1'
#
loop_
_entity.id
_entity.type
_entity.pdbx_description
1 polymer ?
#
loop_
_entity_poly.entity_id
_entity_poly.type
_entity_poly.pdbx_seq_one_letter_code
_entity_poly.pdbx_strand_id
1 'polypeptide(L)'
;VPRQLVVIGSGASGTGTTNITFTNNDITGIAGAFVDANTPSGNTLVTIDADDSVIQGNVFEGITTRYGTSLRVRRPGVTISGNIFRSTGLTSTTGHLHLEQNALDATLVGANTFDKGVYVESATGGKVGLSIQGFVDAVPAGTTINVLPGTYAERLLIDKGVTLLGAMAGVDPTQAGARIDLDAESIITETGLVNANPNVLIDIADGVSGLMIDGFTLVGDPTDSKADTSVIRCGGDAGTANQVTVANNVIDGRVGVLLKNGAELDVSTNRFVVNKNGVVIQFSASNAFISTNVFTPGDEPASDRVAIFLTGSTDTTIAGNTASDFGFRAVQGSNNTRLVISKNTFTGNEDAISLWGATTFVDITRNVLSGHSGTGIVVKGQDVLIAGNCIEKNTVGVEVAKHTLETQRVRISNNRIAGNGSGLVVASEVSETVDAQYNWWGSTSGPVTDGPNKVSGNVDTSNWLSPEPDSCPMPVTLPEAPTLSVVALDDTTDELGQVDAKVMLNPGDFEVFAFEFTLAYDAGVLALDNVGPGNAFSSMSKLDATHDSGYSWTVHETPGMIEVWVTLSGDLNGFTTPSELVALSFTAASTGDCSAKSNLTLSKVILLQKAEDAARIHPVTVVNDSVTAYKLVPVSGDVELQGRTDWSGVAVSLTGDPFSYYGITTDDNGRWSQQVACGEYDIKVTIGGYLDAEATKVAPFTADAGKLLGGNADMRAASYNKIFLQDVVAIANVIGGPAPAPEPDLYPDINADGTINILDLVLAGITYTEEGPKSF
;
A
#
# COMPACT_ATOMS: atom_id res chain seq x y z
N VAL A 1 54.19 -56.29 -2.88
CA VAL A 1 53.16 -55.81 -1.94
C VAL A 1 53.32 -54.30 -1.81
N PRO A 2 52.29 -53.50 -2.14
CA PRO A 2 52.35 -52.05 -1.96
C PRO A 2 52.63 -51.70 -0.49
N ARG A 3 53.64 -50.87 -0.21
CA ARG A 3 54.01 -50.46 1.16
C ARG A 3 53.75 -48.97 1.38
N GLN A 4 53.51 -48.63 2.64
CA GLN A 4 53.44 -47.24 3.11
C GLN A 4 54.85 -46.65 3.20
N LEU A 5 54.97 -45.32 3.22
CA LEU A 5 56.27 -44.67 3.45
C LEU A 5 56.70 -44.80 4.90
N VAL A 6 55.77 -44.55 5.82
CA VAL A 6 55.99 -44.61 7.27
C VAL A 6 54.85 -45.37 7.93
N VAL A 7 55.21 -46.31 8.80
CA VAL A 7 54.26 -47.07 9.63
C VAL A 7 54.79 -47.14 11.05
N ILE A 8 54.02 -46.61 12.00
CA ILE A 8 54.31 -46.68 13.43
C ILE A 8 53.02 -47.15 14.11
N GLY A 9 53.08 -48.24 14.87
CA GLY A 9 51.93 -48.75 15.63
C GLY A 9 51.65 -50.23 15.47
N SER A 10 50.72 -50.72 16.28
CA SER A 10 50.26 -52.12 16.31
C SER A 10 48.94 -52.35 15.54
N GLY A 11 48.52 -51.38 14.72
CA GLY A 11 47.29 -51.43 13.92
C GLY A 11 46.05 -50.91 14.67
N ALA A 12 44.89 -50.93 14.01
CA ALA A 12 43.63 -50.36 14.55
C ALA A 12 43.21 -50.97 15.91
N SER A 13 43.36 -52.29 16.07
CA SER A 13 43.04 -53.03 17.29
C SER A 13 44.25 -53.30 18.19
N GLY A 14 45.42 -52.79 17.83
CA GLY A 14 46.65 -53.01 18.58
C GLY A 14 46.67 -52.25 19.91
N THR A 15 47.28 -52.82 20.94
CA THR A 15 47.50 -52.16 22.24
C THR A 15 48.99 -51.91 22.47
N GLY A 16 49.33 -50.97 23.35
CA GLY A 16 50.69 -50.79 23.87
C GLY A 16 51.63 -49.85 23.09
N THR A 17 51.21 -49.27 21.95
CA THR A 17 51.96 -48.17 21.29
C THR A 17 51.29 -46.85 21.64
N THR A 18 52.02 -45.93 22.28
CA THR A 18 51.50 -44.65 22.79
C THR A 18 52.61 -43.59 22.78
N ASN A 19 52.25 -42.30 22.92
CA ASN A 19 53.18 -41.18 23.09
C ASN A 19 54.17 -40.99 21.92
N ILE A 20 53.72 -41.20 20.68
CA ILE A 20 54.53 -40.90 19.49
C ILE A 20 54.54 -39.40 19.23
N THR A 21 55.71 -38.83 18.98
CA THR A 21 55.86 -37.44 18.51
C THR A 21 56.39 -37.46 17.08
N PHE A 22 55.55 -37.05 16.12
CA PHE A 22 55.90 -36.99 14.70
C PHE A 22 55.77 -35.55 14.23
N THR A 23 56.89 -34.81 14.22
CA THR A 23 56.85 -33.36 13.99
C THR A 23 57.91 -32.84 13.02
N ASN A 24 57.57 -31.76 12.30
CA ASN A 24 58.47 -31.02 11.42
C ASN A 24 59.13 -31.89 10.31
N ASN A 25 58.38 -32.85 9.78
CA ASN A 25 58.83 -33.70 8.68
C ASN A 25 58.32 -33.20 7.33
N ASP A 26 59.07 -33.50 6.27
CA ASP A 26 58.64 -33.34 4.89
C ASP A 26 58.43 -34.73 4.25
N ILE A 27 57.22 -35.02 3.78
CA ILE A 27 56.80 -36.33 3.29
C ILE A 27 56.49 -36.24 1.79
N THR A 28 57.48 -36.52 0.94
CA THR A 28 57.45 -36.30 -0.53
C THR A 28 57.63 -37.57 -1.38
N GLY A 29 57.49 -38.76 -0.79
CA GLY A 29 57.71 -40.04 -1.48
C GLY A 29 56.50 -40.59 -2.24
N ILE A 30 56.71 -41.70 -2.97
CA ILE A 30 55.65 -42.46 -3.65
C ILE A 30 55.27 -43.67 -2.79
N ALA A 31 54.04 -43.74 -2.29
CA ALA A 31 53.57 -44.92 -1.56
C ALA A 31 53.08 -46.03 -2.50
N GLY A 32 53.41 -47.27 -2.17
CA GLY A 32 53.19 -48.45 -2.99
C GLY A 32 54.42 -48.88 -3.77
N ALA A 33 54.21 -49.57 -4.88
CA ALA A 33 55.22 -49.88 -5.90
C ALA A 33 54.70 -49.42 -7.26
N PHE A 34 55.58 -49.24 -8.24
CA PHE A 34 55.15 -49.08 -9.62
C PHE A 34 54.63 -50.42 -10.17
N VAL A 35 53.40 -50.46 -10.69
CA VAL A 35 52.88 -51.65 -11.40
C VAL A 35 53.40 -51.74 -12.83
N ASP A 36 53.79 -50.60 -13.40
CA ASP A 36 54.52 -50.42 -14.64
C ASP A 36 55.34 -49.12 -14.55
N ALA A 37 56.06 -48.73 -15.61
CA ALA A 37 56.97 -47.57 -15.60
C ALA A 37 56.32 -46.25 -15.13
N ASN A 38 54.98 -46.11 -15.25
CA ASN A 38 54.30 -44.83 -15.02
C ASN A 38 53.12 -44.92 -14.03
N THR A 39 52.76 -46.11 -13.54
CA THR A 39 51.55 -46.30 -12.72
C THR A 39 51.88 -46.73 -11.28
N PRO A 40 51.72 -45.86 -10.27
CA PRO A 40 51.84 -46.25 -8.87
C PRO A 40 50.69 -47.15 -8.41
N SER A 41 51.01 -48.21 -7.66
CA SER A 41 50.04 -49.16 -7.09
C SER A 41 49.25 -48.59 -5.91
N GLY A 42 49.72 -47.50 -5.30
CA GLY A 42 49.10 -46.81 -4.16
C GLY A 42 49.21 -47.53 -2.81
N ASN A 43 49.34 -46.75 -1.73
CA ASN A 43 49.10 -47.10 -0.32
C ASN A 43 49.06 -45.79 0.51
N THR A 44 48.63 -45.78 1.77
CA THR A 44 48.74 -44.57 2.62
C THR A 44 50.21 -44.14 2.77
N LEU A 45 50.51 -42.84 2.73
CA LEU A 45 51.87 -42.33 2.92
C LEU A 45 52.35 -42.62 4.35
N VAL A 46 51.64 -42.11 5.36
CA VAL A 46 51.99 -42.27 6.78
C VAL A 46 50.84 -42.90 7.55
N THR A 47 51.13 -43.95 8.33
CA THR A 47 50.21 -44.48 9.34
C THR A 47 50.84 -44.38 10.73
N ILE A 48 50.12 -43.71 11.64
CA ILE A 48 50.48 -43.62 13.06
C ILE A 48 49.29 -44.16 13.86
N ASP A 49 49.34 -45.45 14.17
CA ASP A 49 48.36 -46.13 15.01
C ASP A 49 48.93 -46.25 16.44
N ALA A 50 48.98 -45.13 17.16
CA ALA A 50 49.43 -45.05 18.54
C ALA A 50 48.56 -44.10 19.37
N ASP A 51 48.28 -44.48 20.62
CA ASP A 51 47.47 -43.68 21.55
C ASP A 51 48.23 -42.40 21.97
N ASP A 52 47.52 -41.35 22.40
CA ASP A 52 48.10 -40.17 23.08
C ASP A 52 49.31 -39.54 22.34
N SER A 53 49.22 -39.43 21.02
CA SER A 53 50.34 -39.03 20.15
C SER A 53 50.18 -37.61 19.60
N VAL A 54 51.29 -36.99 19.17
CA VAL A 54 51.33 -35.64 18.60
C VAL A 54 51.88 -35.68 17.19
N ILE A 55 51.10 -35.17 16.23
CA ILE A 55 51.45 -35.06 14.81
C ILE A 55 51.34 -33.58 14.44
N GLN A 56 52.50 -32.89 14.37
CA GLN A 56 52.49 -31.43 14.25
C GLN A 56 53.57 -30.85 13.33
N GLY A 57 53.22 -29.83 12.57
CA GLY A 57 54.19 -29.08 11.77
C GLY A 57 54.75 -29.84 10.57
N ASN A 58 54.11 -30.93 10.13
CA ASN A 58 54.58 -31.74 9.01
C ASN A 58 54.01 -31.25 7.68
N VAL A 59 54.72 -31.51 6.58
CA VAL A 59 54.27 -31.29 5.21
C VAL A 59 54.04 -32.64 4.53
N PHE A 60 52.83 -32.89 4.07
CA PHE A 60 52.46 -34.08 3.31
C PHE A 60 52.24 -33.73 1.84
N GLU A 61 53.21 -34.09 0.99
CA GLU A 61 53.23 -33.82 -0.45
C GLU A 61 53.77 -35.04 -1.22
N GLY A 62 53.25 -36.22 -0.88
CA GLY A 62 53.65 -37.48 -1.50
C GLY A 62 52.68 -37.94 -2.58
N ILE A 63 53.11 -38.91 -3.39
CA ILE A 63 52.28 -39.51 -4.44
C ILE A 63 51.61 -40.77 -3.90
N THR A 64 50.28 -40.84 -4.01
CA THR A 64 49.53 -42.08 -3.78
C THR A 64 48.26 -42.14 -4.62
N THR A 65 47.74 -43.36 -4.82
CA THR A 65 46.59 -43.66 -5.67
C THR A 65 45.64 -44.64 -4.97
N ARG A 66 44.57 -45.07 -5.67
CA ARG A 66 43.51 -45.95 -5.13
C ARG A 66 42.82 -45.27 -3.94
N TYR A 67 42.82 -45.91 -2.77
CA TYR A 67 42.16 -45.44 -1.55
C TYR A 67 43.19 -45.03 -0.48
N GLY A 68 44.45 -44.75 -0.88
CA GLY A 68 45.49 -44.29 0.03
C GLY A 68 45.17 -42.91 0.62
N THR A 69 45.75 -42.62 1.78
CA THR A 69 45.68 -41.28 2.39
C THR A 69 47.07 -40.69 2.65
N SER A 70 47.15 -39.37 2.83
CA SER A 70 48.39 -38.72 3.27
C SER A 70 48.76 -39.17 4.70
N LEU A 71 47.79 -39.16 5.59
CA LEU A 71 47.92 -39.60 6.98
C LEU A 71 46.76 -40.51 7.35
N ARG A 72 47.06 -41.56 8.11
CA ARG A 72 46.07 -42.41 8.77
C ARG A 72 46.39 -42.55 10.25
N VAL A 73 45.37 -42.35 11.08
CA VAL A 73 45.44 -42.45 12.54
C VAL A 73 44.19 -43.17 13.03
N ARG A 74 44.33 -44.27 13.78
CA ARG A 74 43.17 -45.07 14.20
C ARG A 74 43.09 -45.32 15.70
N ARG A 75 43.92 -44.64 16.47
CA ARG A 75 44.10 -44.80 17.91
C ARG A 75 43.78 -43.48 18.62
N PRO A 76 43.11 -43.49 19.78
CA PRO A 76 42.59 -42.27 20.42
C PRO A 76 43.67 -41.35 21.00
N GLY A 77 43.28 -40.13 21.36
CA GLY A 77 44.15 -39.18 22.07
C GLY A 77 45.17 -38.49 21.18
N VAL A 78 44.99 -38.48 19.86
CA VAL A 78 45.98 -37.95 18.93
C VAL A 78 45.73 -36.48 18.61
N THR A 79 46.72 -35.63 18.84
CA THR A 79 46.70 -34.22 18.42
C THR A 79 47.27 -34.08 17.02
N ILE A 80 46.51 -33.49 16.11
CA ILE A 80 46.92 -33.22 14.72
C ILE A 80 46.78 -31.71 14.46
N SER A 81 47.89 -30.98 14.37
CA SER A 81 47.85 -29.52 14.20
C SER A 81 49.06 -28.95 13.45
N GLY A 82 48.92 -27.79 12.84
CA GLY A 82 49.97 -27.10 12.10
C GLY A 82 50.56 -27.89 10.93
N ASN A 83 49.90 -28.95 10.46
CA ASN A 83 50.37 -29.72 9.31
C ASN A 83 49.85 -29.10 8.01
N ILE A 84 50.62 -29.24 6.94
CA ILE A 84 50.27 -28.82 5.58
C ILE A 84 50.03 -30.08 4.75
N PHE A 85 48.86 -30.19 4.15
CA PHE A 85 48.47 -31.27 3.26
C PHE A 85 48.33 -30.73 1.84
N ARG A 86 49.04 -31.34 0.89
CA ARG A 86 49.00 -30.99 -0.53
C ARG A 86 48.44 -32.14 -1.34
N SER A 87 47.52 -31.83 -2.24
CA SER A 87 46.82 -32.77 -3.11
C SER A 87 47.61 -33.12 -4.37
N THR A 88 48.73 -32.43 -4.63
CA THR A 88 49.69 -32.79 -5.67
C THR A 88 50.12 -34.25 -5.52
N GLY A 89 49.94 -35.06 -6.57
CA GLY A 89 50.28 -36.48 -6.55
C GLY A 89 49.19 -37.40 -5.98
N LEU A 90 48.03 -36.84 -5.62
CA LEU A 90 46.85 -37.57 -5.15
C LEU A 90 45.79 -37.69 -6.27
N THR A 91 44.95 -38.73 -6.20
CA THR A 91 43.80 -38.93 -7.12
C THR A 91 42.47 -38.65 -6.41
N SER A 92 41.38 -38.44 -7.15
CA SER A 92 40.04 -38.17 -6.57
C SER A 92 39.57 -39.20 -5.54
N THR A 93 39.99 -40.45 -5.67
CA THR A 93 39.67 -41.57 -4.77
C THR A 93 40.52 -41.62 -3.48
N THR A 94 41.62 -40.86 -3.42
CA THR A 94 42.51 -40.79 -2.24
C THR A 94 42.00 -39.76 -1.21
N GLY A 95 42.78 -39.47 -0.18
CA GLY A 95 42.45 -38.42 0.79
C GLY A 95 43.64 -37.90 1.56
N HIS A 96 43.46 -36.83 2.32
CA HIS A 96 44.47 -36.31 3.23
C HIS A 96 44.47 -37.08 4.54
N LEU A 97 43.31 -37.18 5.21
CA LEU A 97 43.19 -37.82 6.52
C LEU A 97 42.28 -39.04 6.45
N HIS A 98 42.64 -40.07 7.20
CA HIS A 98 41.74 -41.16 7.63
C HIS A 98 41.86 -41.31 9.14
N LEU A 99 40.78 -41.01 9.86
CA LEU A 99 40.71 -41.03 11.31
C LEU A 99 39.74 -42.12 11.78
N GLU A 100 40.15 -42.86 12.80
CA GLU A 100 39.26 -43.67 13.64
C GLU A 100 39.58 -43.33 15.10
N GLN A 101 38.56 -43.38 15.97
CA GLN A 101 38.66 -43.10 17.41
C GLN A 101 39.19 -41.69 17.77
N ASN A 102 39.19 -40.77 16.81
CA ASN A 102 39.50 -39.35 17.01
C ASN A 102 38.44 -38.54 16.27
N ALA A 103 37.91 -37.50 16.90
CA ALA A 103 36.92 -36.65 16.26
C ALA A 103 37.51 -36.00 14.99
N LEU A 104 36.71 -35.97 13.93
CA LEU A 104 36.91 -35.11 12.77
C LEU A 104 35.89 -33.98 12.86
N ASP A 105 36.35 -32.77 13.14
CA ASP A 105 35.52 -31.58 13.30
C ASP A 105 36.21 -30.34 12.70
N ALA A 106 35.49 -29.23 12.61
CA ALA A 106 36.02 -27.96 12.12
C ALA A 106 37.25 -27.47 12.90
N THR A 107 37.42 -27.85 14.18
CA THR A 107 38.59 -27.44 14.98
C THR A 107 39.84 -28.17 14.52
N LEU A 108 39.78 -29.49 14.32
CA LEU A 108 40.89 -30.26 13.78
C LEU A 108 41.24 -29.81 12.37
N VAL A 109 40.22 -29.57 11.53
CA VAL A 109 40.43 -29.15 10.16
C VAL A 109 41.06 -27.75 10.11
N GLY A 110 40.54 -26.78 10.86
CA GLY A 110 41.09 -25.43 10.95
C GLY A 110 42.45 -25.34 11.64
N ALA A 111 42.83 -26.35 12.44
CA ALA A 111 44.17 -26.44 13.01
C ALA A 111 45.24 -26.86 12.00
N ASN A 112 44.87 -27.25 10.77
CA ASN A 112 45.79 -27.69 9.72
C ASN A 112 45.51 -26.92 8.42
N THR A 113 46.43 -27.00 7.46
CA THR A 113 46.29 -26.38 6.14
C THR A 113 46.10 -27.46 5.09
N PHE A 114 45.07 -27.32 4.26
CA PHE A 114 44.78 -28.19 3.13
C PHE A 114 44.70 -27.31 1.87
N ASP A 115 45.28 -27.74 0.76
CA ASP A 115 45.12 -27.07 -0.54
C ASP A 115 43.76 -27.37 -1.18
N LYS A 116 43.13 -28.48 -0.78
CA LYS A 116 41.71 -28.78 -0.92
C LYS A 116 41.29 -29.94 -0.01
N GLY A 117 40.01 -30.08 0.25
CA GLY A 117 39.49 -31.21 1.01
C GLY A 117 37.98 -31.23 1.15
N VAL A 118 37.42 -32.42 1.38
CA VAL A 118 36.00 -32.62 1.64
C VAL A 118 35.85 -33.47 2.89
N TYR A 119 34.98 -33.09 3.82
CA TYR A 119 34.77 -33.86 5.04
C TYR A 119 33.35 -33.76 5.59
N VAL A 120 33.00 -34.73 6.42
CA VAL A 120 31.79 -34.76 7.24
C VAL A 120 32.23 -34.87 8.68
N GLU A 121 31.62 -34.06 9.55
CA GLU A 121 31.95 -34.09 10.97
C GLU A 121 31.55 -35.43 11.60
N SER A 122 32.42 -35.97 12.45
CA SER A 122 32.21 -37.26 13.10
C SER A 122 32.97 -37.33 14.41
N ALA A 123 32.27 -37.60 15.50
CA ALA A 123 32.88 -37.77 16.83
C ALA A 123 33.79 -39.00 16.93
N THR A 124 33.64 -39.99 16.04
CA THR A 124 34.38 -41.25 16.06
C THR A 124 35.46 -41.34 14.98
N GLY A 125 35.61 -40.29 14.17
CA GLY A 125 36.54 -40.23 13.06
C GLY A 125 35.88 -40.36 11.70
N GLY A 126 36.64 -39.98 10.68
CA GLY A 126 36.17 -39.87 9.30
C GLY A 126 37.34 -39.62 8.35
N LYS A 127 37.03 -39.14 7.15
CA LYS A 127 38.02 -38.87 6.11
C LYS A 127 38.00 -37.39 5.73
N VAL A 128 39.16 -36.81 5.47
CA VAL A 128 39.29 -35.62 4.61
C VAL A 128 39.68 -36.11 3.23
N GLY A 129 38.73 -36.16 2.29
CA GLY A 129 38.91 -36.65 0.92
C GLY A 129 39.06 -35.54 -0.12
N LEU A 130 39.08 -35.93 -1.40
CA LEU A 130 39.40 -35.02 -2.52
C LEU A 130 38.30 -34.90 -3.59
N SER A 131 37.20 -35.64 -3.47
CA SER A 131 36.06 -35.59 -4.41
C SER A 131 34.80 -35.28 -3.66
N ILE A 132 34.07 -34.28 -4.12
CA ILE A 132 32.76 -33.90 -3.61
C ILE A 132 31.75 -35.00 -4.00
N GLN A 133 31.77 -35.46 -5.26
CA GLN A 133 30.89 -36.54 -5.71
C GLN A 133 31.05 -37.80 -4.86
N GLY A 134 32.30 -38.17 -4.55
CA GLY A 134 32.56 -39.35 -3.71
C GLY A 134 31.94 -39.25 -2.31
N PHE A 135 31.76 -38.05 -1.76
CA PHE A 135 31.04 -37.85 -0.50
C PHE A 135 29.53 -37.86 -0.69
N VAL A 136 29.01 -37.22 -1.73
CA VAL A 136 27.58 -37.25 -2.09
C VAL A 136 27.08 -38.70 -2.23
N ASP A 137 27.85 -39.54 -2.91
CA ASP A 137 27.55 -40.96 -3.09
C ASP A 137 27.51 -41.72 -1.76
N ALA A 138 28.46 -41.43 -0.87
CA ALA A 138 28.73 -42.21 0.33
C ALA A 138 27.80 -41.89 1.51
N VAL A 139 27.31 -40.66 1.62
CA VAL A 139 26.55 -40.20 2.80
C VAL A 139 25.04 -40.47 2.67
N PRO A 140 24.32 -40.62 3.80
CA PRO A 140 22.88 -40.63 3.79
C PRO A 140 22.29 -39.23 3.49
N ALA A 141 21.04 -39.20 3.04
CA ALA A 141 20.30 -37.94 2.88
C ALA A 141 20.21 -37.17 4.22
N GLY A 142 20.17 -35.84 4.14
CA GLY A 142 20.20 -34.92 5.29
C GLY A 142 21.59 -34.67 5.87
N THR A 143 22.65 -35.23 5.27
CA THR A 143 24.03 -35.01 5.74
C THR A 143 24.57 -33.66 5.28
N THR A 144 25.31 -32.98 6.16
CA THR A 144 26.13 -31.82 5.81
C THR A 144 27.52 -32.25 5.37
N ILE A 145 27.92 -31.84 4.17
CA ILE A 145 29.24 -32.06 3.58
C ILE A 145 29.95 -30.70 3.54
N ASN A 146 31.11 -30.61 4.19
CA ASN A 146 31.95 -29.42 4.21
C ASN A 146 33.04 -29.54 3.14
N VAL A 147 33.19 -28.50 2.33
CA VAL A 147 34.19 -28.40 1.25
C VAL A 147 35.14 -27.28 1.60
N LEU A 148 36.43 -27.60 1.68
CA LEU A 148 37.48 -26.64 1.98
C LEU A 148 37.81 -25.78 0.75
N PRO A 149 38.54 -24.65 0.93
CA PRO A 149 39.03 -23.89 -0.21
C PRO A 149 39.86 -24.76 -1.15
N GLY A 150 39.78 -24.48 -2.44
CA GLY A 150 40.50 -25.19 -3.48
C GLY A 150 39.66 -25.45 -4.73
N THR A 151 40.32 -25.94 -5.78
CA THR A 151 39.67 -26.21 -7.08
C THR A 151 39.35 -27.69 -7.27
N TYR A 152 38.08 -27.95 -7.62
CA TYR A 152 37.49 -29.25 -7.85
C TYR A 152 36.99 -29.31 -9.30
N ALA A 153 37.83 -29.88 -10.17
CA ALA A 153 37.47 -30.17 -11.55
C ALA A 153 36.65 -31.47 -11.60
N GLU A 154 35.35 -31.39 -11.33
CA GLU A 154 34.40 -32.50 -11.39
C GLU A 154 32.98 -31.98 -11.70
N ARG A 155 32.12 -32.87 -12.21
CA ARG A 155 30.67 -32.63 -12.31
C ARG A 155 29.99 -33.41 -11.20
N LEU A 156 28.91 -32.84 -10.67
CA LEU A 156 28.15 -33.44 -9.59
C LEU A 156 26.81 -33.97 -10.10
N LEU A 157 26.49 -35.21 -9.75
CA LEU A 157 25.16 -35.79 -9.78
C LEU A 157 24.68 -35.91 -8.33
N ILE A 158 23.68 -35.11 -7.97
CA ILE A 158 23.08 -35.14 -6.63
C ILE A 158 21.77 -35.91 -6.73
N ASP A 159 21.74 -37.12 -6.16
CA ASP A 159 20.60 -38.04 -6.19
C ASP A 159 19.82 -38.11 -4.86
N LYS A 160 20.21 -37.30 -3.87
CA LYS A 160 19.59 -37.22 -2.55
C LYS A 160 19.75 -35.82 -1.94
N GLY A 161 18.84 -35.44 -1.04
CA GLY A 161 18.95 -34.17 -0.30
C GLY A 161 20.16 -34.18 0.64
N VAL A 162 21.10 -33.26 0.45
CA VAL A 162 22.27 -33.04 1.30
C VAL A 162 22.49 -31.55 1.48
N THR A 163 23.30 -31.16 2.45
CA THR A 163 23.77 -29.77 2.59
C THR A 163 25.22 -29.71 2.15
N LEU A 164 25.50 -29.03 1.04
CA LEU A 164 26.85 -28.73 0.58
C LEU A 164 27.25 -27.33 1.08
N LEU A 165 28.29 -27.27 1.91
CA LEU A 165 28.85 -26.01 2.41
C LEU A 165 30.26 -25.83 1.83
N GLY A 166 30.42 -24.82 0.98
CA GLY A 166 31.71 -24.33 0.53
C GLY A 166 32.39 -23.49 1.59
N ALA A 167 33.67 -23.16 1.36
CA ALA A 167 34.48 -22.38 2.28
C ALA A 167 33.89 -21.00 2.64
N MET A 168 33.04 -20.46 1.77
CA MET A 168 32.40 -19.15 1.95
C MET A 168 30.92 -19.28 2.29
N ALA A 169 30.50 -20.39 2.91
CA ALA A 169 29.11 -20.61 3.32
C ALA A 169 28.62 -19.48 4.24
N GLY A 170 27.44 -18.95 3.95
CA GLY A 170 26.87 -17.80 4.65
C GLY A 170 27.55 -16.46 4.37
N VAL A 171 28.54 -16.39 3.47
CA VAL A 171 29.24 -15.14 3.14
C VAL A 171 28.71 -14.54 1.84
N ASP A 172 28.07 -13.37 1.97
CA ASP A 172 27.43 -12.61 0.90
C ASP A 172 28.40 -12.25 -0.25
N PRO A 173 28.20 -12.77 -1.49
CA PRO A 173 29.00 -12.46 -2.67
C PRO A 173 28.56 -11.20 -3.42
N THR A 174 27.45 -10.56 -3.02
CA THR A 174 26.75 -9.55 -3.84
C THR A 174 27.30 -8.13 -3.68
N GLN A 175 28.03 -7.88 -2.59
CA GLN A 175 28.66 -6.59 -2.37
C GLN A 175 29.82 -6.37 -3.35
N ALA A 176 29.94 -5.15 -3.87
CA ALA A 176 31.05 -4.80 -4.76
C ALA A 176 32.40 -5.07 -4.08
N GLY A 177 33.26 -5.86 -4.73
CA GLY A 177 34.56 -6.25 -4.19
C GLY A 177 34.54 -7.37 -3.14
N ALA A 178 33.38 -7.97 -2.84
CA ALA A 178 33.32 -9.17 -2.03
C ALA A 178 33.90 -10.38 -2.79
N ARG A 179 34.51 -11.30 -2.03
CA ARG A 179 34.92 -12.64 -2.52
C ARG A 179 35.83 -12.56 -3.76
N ILE A 180 36.87 -11.74 -3.65
CA ILE A 180 37.92 -11.56 -4.68
C ILE A 180 39.15 -12.44 -4.47
N ASP A 181 39.33 -12.99 -3.26
CA ASP A 181 40.42 -13.91 -2.94
C ASP A 181 40.03 -15.33 -3.33
N LEU A 182 40.49 -15.78 -4.50
CA LEU A 182 40.17 -17.10 -5.04
C LEU A 182 40.80 -18.24 -4.23
N ASP A 183 41.85 -17.98 -3.45
CA ASP A 183 42.48 -19.00 -2.61
C ASP A 183 41.61 -19.34 -1.38
N ALA A 184 40.64 -18.49 -1.05
CA ALA A 184 39.65 -18.71 0.00
C ALA A 184 38.38 -19.44 -0.50
N GLU A 185 38.24 -19.64 -1.82
CA GLU A 185 37.02 -20.16 -2.44
C GLU A 185 37.04 -21.68 -2.61
N SER A 186 35.89 -22.32 -2.38
CA SER A 186 35.63 -23.67 -2.90
C SER A 186 35.13 -23.56 -4.34
N ILE A 187 36.01 -23.83 -5.30
CA ILE A 187 35.74 -23.65 -6.73
C ILE A 187 35.38 -25.01 -7.35
N ILE A 188 34.15 -25.16 -7.84
CA ILE A 188 33.75 -26.33 -8.65
C ILE A 188 33.72 -25.90 -10.12
N THR A 189 34.40 -26.64 -11.01
CA THR A 189 34.55 -26.20 -12.40
C THR A 189 34.52 -27.34 -13.41
N GLU A 190 33.99 -27.03 -14.61
CA GLU A 190 34.07 -27.90 -15.78
C GLU A 190 35.39 -27.78 -16.53
N THR A 191 36.27 -26.85 -16.14
CA THR A 191 37.55 -26.60 -16.80
C THR A 191 38.41 -27.87 -16.81
N GLY A 192 38.85 -28.28 -18.01
CA GLY A 192 39.65 -29.49 -18.19
C GLY A 192 38.85 -30.80 -18.23
N LEU A 193 37.52 -30.74 -18.08
CA LEU A 193 36.66 -31.88 -18.29
C LEU A 193 36.29 -32.04 -19.76
N VAL A 194 36.02 -33.28 -20.17
CA VAL A 194 35.42 -33.55 -21.49
C VAL A 194 34.04 -32.89 -21.52
N ASN A 195 33.76 -32.13 -22.56
CA ASN A 195 32.49 -31.46 -22.76
C ASN A 195 31.34 -32.49 -22.89
N ALA A 196 30.27 -32.31 -22.13
CA ALA A 196 29.09 -33.18 -22.08
C ALA A 196 27.93 -32.64 -22.93
N ASN A 197 26.86 -33.41 -23.08
CA ASN A 197 25.63 -32.98 -23.75
C ASN A 197 24.38 -33.46 -22.97
N PRO A 198 23.64 -32.57 -22.28
CA PRO A 198 23.98 -31.16 -22.01
C PRO A 198 25.22 -31.02 -21.12
N ASN A 199 25.80 -29.82 -21.06
CA ASN A 199 26.93 -29.55 -20.18
C ASN A 199 26.43 -28.94 -18.86
N VAL A 200 26.38 -29.75 -17.80
CA VAL A 200 25.81 -29.37 -16.50
C VAL A 200 26.84 -29.59 -15.40
N LEU A 201 27.19 -28.54 -14.65
CA LEU A 201 28.16 -28.64 -13.56
C LEU A 201 27.59 -29.41 -12.37
N ILE A 202 26.38 -29.05 -11.92
CA ILE A 202 25.65 -29.72 -10.84
C ILE A 202 24.27 -30.13 -11.36
N ASP A 203 24.08 -31.43 -11.56
CA ASP A 203 22.83 -32.03 -11.98
C ASP A 203 22.12 -32.66 -10.78
N ILE A 204 20.96 -32.11 -10.42
CA ILE A 204 20.14 -32.59 -9.32
C ILE A 204 19.09 -33.51 -9.91
N ALA A 205 19.11 -34.77 -9.51
CA ALA A 205 18.25 -35.81 -10.05
C ALA A 205 16.76 -35.58 -9.74
N ASP A 206 15.92 -36.29 -10.48
CA ASP A 206 14.48 -36.34 -10.23
C ASP A 206 14.16 -36.88 -8.81
N GLY A 207 13.19 -36.27 -8.15
CA GLY A 207 12.70 -36.67 -6.82
C GLY A 207 13.54 -36.15 -5.66
N VAL A 208 14.63 -35.42 -5.91
CA VAL A 208 15.45 -34.84 -4.83
C VAL A 208 14.69 -33.75 -4.09
N SER A 209 14.75 -33.79 -2.76
CA SER A 209 14.19 -32.77 -1.87
C SER A 209 15.11 -32.45 -0.70
N GLY A 210 15.11 -31.20 -0.24
CA GLY A 210 15.88 -30.77 0.93
C GLY A 210 17.38 -30.68 0.67
N LEU A 211 17.75 -30.05 -0.46
CA LEU A 211 19.13 -29.82 -0.86
C LEU A 211 19.51 -28.36 -0.60
N MET A 212 20.70 -28.13 -0.05
CA MET A 212 21.29 -26.80 0.09
C MET A 212 22.68 -26.76 -0.54
N ILE A 213 22.94 -25.71 -1.32
CA ILE A 213 24.25 -25.41 -1.92
C ILE A 213 24.62 -23.98 -1.49
N ASP A 214 25.60 -23.86 -0.60
CA ASP A 214 25.97 -22.60 0.03
C ASP A 214 27.48 -22.33 -0.04
N GLY A 215 27.88 -21.14 -0.49
CA GLY A 215 29.25 -20.67 -0.29
C GLY A 215 30.29 -21.12 -1.32
N PHE A 216 29.86 -21.46 -2.53
CA PHE A 216 30.76 -21.91 -3.60
C PHE A 216 31.04 -20.81 -4.63
N THR A 217 32.14 -20.98 -5.36
CA THR A 217 32.30 -20.41 -6.69
C THR A 217 32.08 -21.54 -7.71
N LEU A 218 31.05 -21.40 -8.54
CA LEU A 218 30.61 -22.42 -9.48
C LEU A 218 30.87 -21.93 -10.91
N VAL A 219 31.72 -22.66 -11.65
CA VAL A 219 32.20 -22.25 -12.97
C VAL A 219 31.82 -23.30 -14.01
N GLY A 220 30.66 -23.10 -14.65
CA GLY A 220 30.20 -23.87 -15.80
C GLY A 220 30.73 -23.32 -17.13
N ASP A 221 30.39 -23.98 -18.23
CA ASP A 221 30.74 -23.49 -19.58
C ASP A 221 29.92 -22.24 -19.96
N PRO A 222 30.58 -21.09 -20.24
CA PRO A 222 29.90 -19.85 -20.60
C PRO A 222 29.47 -19.79 -22.08
N THR A 223 29.92 -20.74 -22.91
CA THR A 223 29.79 -20.69 -24.38
C THR A 223 28.95 -21.80 -24.99
N ASP A 224 28.84 -22.97 -24.35
CA ASP A 224 28.16 -24.14 -24.92
C ASP A 224 26.65 -23.92 -25.12
N SER A 225 26.25 -23.75 -26.38
CA SER A 225 24.88 -23.39 -26.76
C SER A 225 23.87 -24.54 -26.77
N LYS A 226 24.25 -25.75 -26.34
CA LYS A 226 23.29 -26.87 -26.26
C LYS A 226 22.15 -26.56 -25.29
N ALA A 227 20.99 -27.14 -25.56
CA ALA A 227 19.83 -27.06 -24.68
C ALA A 227 20.20 -27.56 -23.28
N ASP A 228 19.63 -26.94 -22.25
CA ASP A 228 19.82 -27.30 -20.83
C ASP A 228 21.24 -27.20 -20.28
N THR A 229 22.22 -26.67 -21.02
CA THR A 229 23.54 -26.33 -20.47
C THR A 229 23.37 -25.28 -19.38
N SER A 230 23.73 -25.62 -18.15
CA SER A 230 23.60 -24.76 -16.98
C SER A 230 24.63 -25.09 -15.90
N VAL A 231 24.84 -24.16 -14.97
CA VAL A 231 25.68 -24.42 -13.79
C VAL A 231 24.96 -25.35 -12.83
N ILE A 232 23.67 -25.09 -12.58
CA ILE A 232 22.82 -25.96 -11.75
C ILE A 232 21.57 -26.32 -12.55
N ARG A 233 21.23 -27.60 -12.57
CA ARG A 233 19.97 -28.11 -13.13
C ARG A 233 19.20 -28.87 -12.07
N CYS A 234 17.94 -28.49 -11.88
CA CYS A 234 17.05 -29.03 -10.85
C CYS A 234 16.00 -29.96 -11.49
N GLY A 235 16.02 -31.24 -11.12
CA GLY A 235 15.08 -32.27 -11.58
C GLY A 235 15.55 -33.04 -12.82
N GLY A 236 16.83 -33.00 -13.17
CA GLY A 236 17.38 -33.66 -14.36
C GLY A 236 16.75 -33.21 -15.67
N ASP A 237 16.56 -34.14 -16.61
CA ASP A 237 16.07 -33.82 -17.96
C ASP A 237 14.59 -33.37 -17.99
N ALA A 238 13.72 -33.96 -17.15
CA ALA A 238 12.28 -33.66 -17.13
C ALA A 238 11.58 -33.95 -15.78
N GLY A 239 12.34 -34.26 -14.73
CA GLY A 239 11.83 -34.59 -13.40
C GLY A 239 11.51 -33.37 -12.55
N THR A 240 11.29 -33.63 -11.27
CA THR A 240 10.94 -32.67 -10.23
C THR A 240 12.05 -32.59 -9.18
N ALA A 241 12.33 -31.39 -8.67
CA ALA A 241 13.14 -31.21 -7.48
C ALA A 241 12.45 -30.20 -6.55
N ASN A 242 12.39 -30.51 -5.26
CA ASN A 242 11.69 -29.66 -4.29
C ASN A 242 12.66 -29.16 -3.22
N GLN A 243 12.36 -28.05 -2.55
CA GLN A 243 13.16 -27.58 -1.39
C GLN A 243 14.66 -27.52 -1.71
N VAL A 244 14.98 -26.85 -2.81
CA VAL A 244 16.37 -26.65 -3.25
C VAL A 244 16.76 -25.23 -2.93
N THR A 245 17.77 -25.06 -2.07
CA THR A 245 18.36 -23.76 -1.73
C THR A 245 19.70 -23.60 -2.41
N VAL A 246 19.86 -22.52 -3.16
CA VAL A 246 21.11 -22.08 -3.78
C VAL A 246 21.41 -20.70 -3.19
N ALA A 247 22.32 -20.62 -2.23
CA ALA A 247 22.58 -19.41 -1.46
C ALA A 247 24.05 -19.00 -1.41
N ASN A 248 24.33 -17.70 -1.39
CA ASN A 248 25.69 -17.18 -1.21
C ASN A 248 26.71 -17.82 -2.15
N ASN A 249 26.37 -17.98 -3.44
CA ASN A 249 27.30 -18.51 -4.44
C ASN A 249 27.73 -17.41 -5.42
N VAL A 250 28.95 -17.55 -5.95
CA VAL A 250 29.36 -16.91 -7.20
C VAL A 250 29.09 -17.91 -8.32
N ILE A 251 28.27 -17.56 -9.29
CA ILE A 251 27.79 -18.47 -10.35
C ILE A 251 28.19 -17.88 -11.70
N ASP A 252 29.08 -18.57 -12.40
CA ASP A 252 29.59 -18.20 -13.72
C ASP A 252 29.28 -19.31 -14.73
N GLY A 253 28.63 -18.96 -15.84
CA GLY A 253 28.36 -19.91 -16.92
C GLY A 253 27.33 -19.41 -17.93
N ARG A 254 26.82 -20.32 -18.77
CA ARG A 254 25.82 -19.93 -19.77
C ARG A 254 24.44 -19.68 -19.15
N VAL A 255 23.90 -20.69 -18.48
CA VAL A 255 22.69 -20.57 -17.65
C VAL A 255 23.09 -20.81 -16.21
N GLY A 256 22.67 -19.96 -15.27
CA GLY A 256 22.99 -20.12 -13.85
C GLY A 256 22.23 -21.29 -13.22
N VAL A 257 20.95 -21.08 -12.92
CA VAL A 257 20.07 -22.08 -12.32
C VAL A 257 18.91 -22.38 -13.25
N LEU A 258 18.66 -23.65 -13.54
CA LEU A 258 17.55 -24.13 -14.34
C LEU A 258 16.67 -25.09 -13.53
N LEU A 259 15.42 -24.68 -13.26
CA LEU A 259 14.38 -25.54 -12.72
C LEU A 259 13.33 -25.83 -13.79
N LYS A 260 13.11 -27.12 -14.08
CA LYS A 260 12.13 -27.56 -15.07
C LYS A 260 10.77 -27.96 -14.50
N ASN A 261 10.73 -28.49 -13.28
CA ASN A 261 9.52 -28.74 -12.51
C ASN A 261 9.90 -28.86 -11.03
N GLY A 262 8.96 -28.62 -10.13
CA GLY A 262 9.17 -28.76 -8.69
C GLY A 262 8.56 -27.61 -7.90
N ALA A 263 8.85 -27.56 -6.61
CA ALA A 263 8.35 -26.53 -5.71
C ALA A 263 9.45 -26.06 -4.76
N GLU A 264 9.30 -24.87 -4.18
CA GLU A 264 10.17 -24.42 -3.08
C GLU A 264 11.65 -24.32 -3.51
N LEU A 265 11.90 -23.76 -4.70
CA LEU A 265 13.25 -23.32 -5.09
C LEU A 265 13.54 -21.98 -4.40
N ASP A 266 14.64 -21.90 -3.66
CA ASP A 266 15.17 -20.68 -3.09
C ASP A 266 16.53 -20.37 -3.74
N VAL A 267 16.60 -19.30 -4.53
CA VAL A 267 17.84 -18.75 -5.07
C VAL A 267 18.07 -17.40 -4.42
N SER A 268 18.90 -17.35 -3.39
CA SER A 268 19.09 -16.16 -2.56
C SER A 268 20.54 -15.71 -2.43
N THR A 269 20.77 -14.39 -2.49
CA THR A 269 22.08 -13.79 -2.19
C THR A 269 23.23 -14.38 -3.03
N ASN A 270 23.01 -14.59 -4.34
CA ASN A 270 24.07 -15.06 -5.24
C ASN A 270 24.54 -13.93 -6.18
N ARG A 271 25.79 -14.03 -6.63
CA ARG A 271 26.34 -13.18 -7.70
C ARG A 271 26.46 -14.00 -8.98
N PHE A 272 25.69 -13.62 -10.00
CA PHE A 272 25.65 -14.27 -11.31
C PHE A 272 26.42 -13.48 -12.36
N VAL A 273 27.28 -14.20 -13.08
CA VAL A 273 27.88 -13.77 -14.36
C VAL A 273 27.42 -14.76 -15.42
N VAL A 274 26.48 -14.36 -16.27
CA VAL A 274 25.83 -15.32 -17.19
C VAL A 274 25.77 -14.83 -18.62
N ASN A 275 26.02 -15.74 -19.56
CA ASN A 275 25.96 -15.43 -21.00
C ASN A 275 24.59 -15.69 -21.62
N LYS A 276 23.66 -16.36 -20.94
CA LYS A 276 22.28 -16.52 -21.40
C LYS A 276 21.27 -16.18 -20.33
N ASN A 277 21.01 -17.07 -19.37
CA ASN A 277 19.98 -16.82 -18.36
C ASN A 277 20.52 -16.95 -16.94
N GLY A 278 20.13 -16.06 -16.03
CA GLY A 278 20.51 -16.18 -14.61
C GLY A 278 19.75 -17.33 -13.95
N VAL A 279 18.45 -17.12 -13.73
CA VAL A 279 17.52 -18.13 -13.22
C VAL A 279 16.46 -18.43 -14.27
N VAL A 280 16.21 -19.71 -14.52
CA VAL A 280 15.19 -20.20 -15.44
C VAL A 280 14.23 -21.10 -14.67
N ILE A 281 12.95 -20.74 -14.70
CA ILE A 281 11.85 -21.55 -14.16
C ILE A 281 10.92 -21.94 -15.31
N GLN A 282 10.72 -23.23 -15.48
CA GLN A 282 9.75 -23.83 -16.40
C GLN A 282 9.12 -25.03 -15.66
N PHE A 283 8.15 -25.78 -16.21
CA PHE A 283 6.94 -25.32 -16.90
C PHE A 283 5.75 -25.18 -15.93
N SER A 284 5.86 -25.73 -14.72
CA SER A 284 4.78 -25.78 -13.71
C SER A 284 5.35 -25.73 -12.29
N ALA A 285 6.48 -25.04 -12.12
CA ALA A 285 7.08 -24.90 -10.80
C ALA A 285 6.26 -23.97 -9.91
N SER A 286 6.26 -24.24 -8.61
CA SER A 286 5.51 -23.44 -7.64
C SER A 286 6.36 -22.96 -6.46
N ASN A 287 5.90 -21.91 -5.77
CA ASN A 287 6.46 -21.45 -4.50
C ASN A 287 7.97 -21.15 -4.58
N ALA A 288 8.41 -20.51 -5.66
CA ALA A 288 9.82 -20.19 -5.89
C ALA A 288 10.17 -18.78 -5.36
N PHE A 289 11.34 -18.65 -4.75
CA PHE A 289 11.88 -17.42 -4.20
C PHE A 289 13.20 -17.10 -4.88
N ILE A 290 13.26 -15.98 -5.60
CA ILE A 290 14.48 -15.48 -6.22
C ILE A 290 14.75 -14.14 -5.57
N SER A 291 15.69 -14.09 -4.64
CA SER A 291 15.88 -12.91 -3.80
C SER A 291 17.32 -12.47 -3.63
N THR A 292 17.52 -11.16 -3.45
CA THR A 292 18.83 -10.56 -3.11
C THR A 292 19.99 -10.96 -4.02
N ASN A 293 19.74 -11.40 -5.26
CA ASN A 293 20.79 -11.77 -6.19
C ASN A 293 21.28 -10.56 -7.00
N VAL A 294 22.53 -10.60 -7.45
CA VAL A 294 23.10 -9.65 -8.41
C VAL A 294 23.36 -10.38 -9.72
N PHE A 295 22.77 -9.90 -10.81
CA PHE A 295 22.92 -10.48 -12.14
C PHE A 295 23.67 -9.52 -13.05
N THR A 296 24.69 -10.05 -13.72
CA THR A 296 25.46 -9.34 -14.75
C THR A 296 25.71 -10.25 -15.95
N PRO A 297 25.73 -9.71 -17.18
CA PRO A 297 26.18 -10.48 -18.34
C PRO A 297 27.67 -10.84 -18.23
N GLY A 298 28.04 -11.99 -18.76
CA GLY A 298 29.45 -12.30 -19.03
C GLY A 298 29.98 -11.62 -20.30
N ASP A 299 31.19 -11.99 -20.71
CA ASP A 299 31.91 -11.34 -21.82
C ASP A 299 31.35 -11.64 -23.22
N GLU A 300 30.69 -12.79 -23.40
CA GLU A 300 30.16 -13.26 -24.69
C GLU A 300 28.65 -13.56 -24.61
N PRO A 301 27.83 -12.55 -24.32
CA PRO A 301 26.42 -12.75 -24.06
C PRO A 301 25.62 -13.11 -25.32
N ALA A 302 24.70 -14.07 -25.18
CA ALA A 302 23.66 -14.35 -26.16
C ALA A 302 22.74 -13.13 -26.34
N SER A 303 22.16 -12.99 -27.54
CA SER A 303 21.27 -11.87 -27.88
C SER A 303 19.94 -11.91 -27.12
N ASP A 304 19.50 -13.09 -26.69
CA ASP A 304 18.23 -13.33 -26.01
C ASP A 304 18.39 -13.50 -24.48
N ARG A 305 19.49 -12.98 -23.91
CA ARG A 305 19.85 -13.18 -22.51
C ARG A 305 18.89 -12.51 -21.54
N VAL A 306 18.60 -13.14 -20.40
CA VAL A 306 17.70 -12.58 -19.37
C VAL A 306 18.19 -12.91 -17.97
N ALA A 307 18.10 -11.97 -17.02
CA ALA A 307 18.46 -12.28 -15.64
C ALA A 307 17.54 -13.36 -15.05
N ILE A 308 16.22 -13.21 -15.20
CA ILE A 308 15.22 -14.17 -14.71
C ILE A 308 14.18 -14.49 -15.80
N PHE A 309 14.10 -15.76 -16.18
CA PHE A 309 13.09 -16.30 -17.10
C PHE A 309 12.11 -17.21 -16.34
N LEU A 310 10.81 -16.97 -16.46
CA LEU A 310 9.79 -17.83 -15.85
C LEU A 310 8.62 -18.12 -16.79
N THR A 311 8.29 -19.40 -16.97
CA THR A 311 7.10 -19.80 -17.72
C THR A 311 6.28 -20.83 -16.98
N GLY A 312 4.97 -20.60 -16.89
CA GLY A 312 4.04 -21.49 -16.21
C GLY A 312 4.27 -21.57 -14.70
N SER A 313 4.95 -20.57 -14.11
CA SER A 313 5.24 -20.58 -12.68
C SER A 313 4.03 -20.11 -11.87
N THR A 314 3.94 -20.63 -10.65
CA THR A 314 2.85 -20.31 -9.72
C THR A 314 3.43 -19.90 -8.37
N ASP A 315 2.83 -18.93 -7.67
CA ASP A 315 3.29 -18.53 -6.33
C ASP A 315 4.79 -18.17 -6.30
N THR A 316 5.25 -17.36 -7.26
CA THR A 316 6.67 -17.02 -7.41
C THR A 316 6.94 -15.61 -6.88
N THR A 317 8.00 -15.45 -6.09
CA THR A 317 8.46 -14.16 -5.59
C THR A 317 9.85 -13.82 -6.13
N ILE A 318 9.98 -12.66 -6.77
CA ILE A 318 11.22 -12.07 -7.25
C ILE A 318 11.45 -10.80 -6.43
N ALA A 319 12.34 -10.84 -5.44
CA ALA A 319 12.47 -9.77 -4.46
C ALA A 319 13.89 -9.27 -4.17
N GLY A 320 14.14 -7.97 -4.23
CA GLY A 320 15.43 -7.41 -3.80
C GLY A 320 16.62 -7.71 -4.72
N ASN A 321 16.37 -8.16 -5.95
CA ASN A 321 17.45 -8.49 -6.89
C ASN A 321 17.95 -7.24 -7.61
N THR A 322 19.20 -7.28 -8.06
CA THR A 322 19.79 -6.28 -8.95
C THR A 322 20.14 -6.93 -10.28
N ALA A 323 19.75 -6.31 -11.41
CA ALA A 323 20.14 -6.76 -12.74
C ALA A 323 20.41 -5.56 -13.66
N SER A 324 21.56 -5.54 -14.32
CA SER A 324 21.95 -4.43 -15.18
C SER A 324 22.50 -4.87 -16.53
N ASP A 325 22.26 -4.04 -17.55
CA ASP A 325 22.91 -4.08 -18.86
C ASP A 325 22.77 -5.41 -19.64
N PHE A 326 21.67 -6.15 -19.43
CA PHE A 326 21.40 -7.39 -20.16
C PHE A 326 21.14 -7.18 -21.66
N GLY A 327 20.99 -5.95 -22.16
CA GLY A 327 20.72 -5.68 -23.59
C GLY A 327 19.48 -6.38 -24.16
N PHE A 328 18.64 -6.94 -23.27
CA PHE A 328 17.35 -7.56 -23.51
C PHE A 328 16.54 -7.41 -22.21
N ARG A 329 16.04 -8.46 -21.56
CA ARG A 329 15.14 -8.29 -20.39
C ARG A 329 15.79 -8.59 -19.04
N ALA A 330 15.41 -7.87 -17.99
CA ALA A 330 15.77 -8.31 -16.63
C ALA A 330 14.88 -9.48 -16.19
N VAL A 331 13.55 -9.31 -16.27
CA VAL A 331 12.57 -10.35 -16.00
C VAL A 331 11.71 -10.55 -17.23
N GLN A 332 11.57 -11.80 -17.68
CA GLN A 332 10.61 -12.15 -18.72
C GLN A 332 9.84 -13.42 -18.39
N GLY A 333 8.59 -13.49 -18.81
CA GLY A 333 7.84 -14.72 -18.59
C GLY A 333 6.44 -14.80 -19.14
N SER A 334 5.92 -16.03 -19.20
CA SER A 334 4.57 -16.30 -19.71
C SER A 334 3.79 -17.31 -18.90
N ASN A 335 2.46 -17.17 -18.90
CA ASN A 335 1.54 -18.11 -18.22
C ASN A 335 1.78 -18.22 -16.71
N ASN A 336 2.21 -17.15 -16.06
CA ASN A 336 2.52 -17.16 -14.64
C ASN A 336 1.31 -16.74 -13.80
N THR A 337 1.13 -17.30 -12.61
CA THR A 337 0.02 -16.90 -11.72
C THR A 337 0.47 -16.69 -10.29
N ARG A 338 -0.06 -15.66 -9.62
CA ARG A 338 0.37 -15.25 -8.26
C ARG A 338 1.87 -14.95 -8.23
N LEU A 339 2.25 -13.99 -9.06
CA LEU A 339 3.64 -13.55 -9.25
C LEU A 339 3.86 -12.23 -8.52
N VAL A 340 4.83 -12.20 -7.61
CA VAL A 340 5.24 -10.98 -6.89
C VAL A 340 6.62 -10.57 -7.37
N ILE A 341 6.75 -9.36 -7.92
CA ILE A 341 8.03 -8.76 -8.32
C ILE A 341 8.21 -7.50 -7.50
N SER A 342 9.07 -7.54 -6.47
CA SER A 342 9.17 -6.40 -5.54
C SER A 342 10.57 -5.98 -5.12
N LYS A 343 10.77 -4.70 -4.85
CA LYS A 343 12.03 -4.16 -4.31
C LYS A 343 13.27 -4.46 -5.17
N ASN A 344 13.10 -4.79 -6.45
CA ASN A 344 14.22 -5.06 -7.34
C ASN A 344 14.78 -3.75 -7.92
N THR A 345 16.07 -3.75 -8.27
CA THR A 345 16.74 -2.66 -8.97
C THR A 345 17.18 -3.15 -10.35
N PHE A 346 16.47 -2.73 -11.38
CA PHE A 346 16.78 -3.08 -12.77
C PHE A 346 17.18 -1.83 -13.53
N THR A 347 18.34 -1.87 -14.20
CA THR A 347 18.87 -0.69 -14.91
C THR A 347 19.50 -1.07 -16.25
N GLY A 348 19.46 -0.19 -17.25
CA GLY A 348 20.21 -0.36 -18.51
C GLY A 348 19.80 -1.55 -19.41
N ASN A 349 18.75 -2.29 -19.06
CA ASN A 349 18.20 -3.39 -19.88
C ASN A 349 17.38 -2.84 -21.07
N GLU A 350 17.04 -3.67 -22.06
CA GLU A 350 16.03 -3.31 -23.07
C GLU A 350 14.66 -3.15 -22.41
N ASP A 351 14.15 -4.21 -21.78
CA ASP A 351 12.97 -4.12 -20.91
C ASP A 351 13.35 -4.50 -19.47
N ALA A 352 12.75 -3.85 -18.47
CA ALA A 352 12.93 -4.32 -17.09
C ALA A 352 12.08 -5.57 -16.86
N ILE A 353 10.76 -5.47 -17.00
CA ILE A 353 9.81 -6.56 -16.74
C ILE A 353 8.93 -6.73 -17.97
N SER A 354 8.83 -7.95 -18.51
CA SER A 354 7.89 -8.28 -19.59
C SER A 354 7.13 -9.57 -19.31
N LEU A 355 5.81 -9.49 -19.25
CA LEU A 355 4.94 -10.61 -18.92
C LEU A 355 3.84 -10.81 -19.98
N TRP A 356 3.62 -12.06 -20.40
CA TRP A 356 2.61 -12.39 -21.43
C TRP A 356 1.94 -13.75 -21.23
N GLY A 357 1.23 -14.24 -22.25
CA GLY A 357 0.52 -15.52 -22.18
C GLY A 357 -0.76 -15.45 -21.36
N ALA A 358 -1.04 -16.51 -20.61
CA ALA A 358 -2.15 -16.61 -19.66
C ALA A 358 -1.76 -16.12 -18.25
N THR A 359 -1.03 -15.02 -18.15
CA THR A 359 -0.52 -14.50 -16.88
C THR A 359 -1.63 -13.78 -16.08
N THR A 360 -1.74 -14.06 -14.78
CA THR A 360 -2.80 -13.53 -13.89
C THR A 360 -2.31 -13.30 -12.46
N PHE A 361 -2.92 -12.41 -11.69
CA PHE A 361 -2.58 -12.15 -10.28
C PHE A 361 -1.10 -11.76 -10.12
N VAL A 362 -0.76 -10.57 -10.60
CA VAL A 362 0.61 -10.08 -10.64
C VAL A 362 0.74 -8.81 -9.81
N ASP A 363 1.66 -8.81 -8.84
CA ASP A 363 2.01 -7.66 -8.03
C ASP A 363 3.43 -7.19 -8.37
N ILE A 364 3.55 -6.05 -9.05
CA ILE A 364 4.83 -5.41 -9.36
C ILE A 364 4.97 -4.20 -8.45
N THR A 365 5.73 -4.32 -7.35
CA THR A 365 5.74 -3.29 -6.32
C THR A 365 7.10 -2.82 -5.84
N ARG A 366 7.26 -1.51 -5.63
CA ARG A 366 8.47 -0.91 -5.05
C ARG A 366 9.78 -1.25 -5.78
N ASN A 367 9.74 -1.47 -7.09
CA ASN A 367 10.95 -1.67 -7.89
C ASN A 367 11.55 -0.34 -8.35
N VAL A 368 12.85 -0.32 -8.61
CA VAL A 368 13.56 0.78 -9.29
C VAL A 368 13.88 0.31 -10.70
N LEU A 369 13.23 0.89 -11.71
CA LEU A 369 13.29 0.50 -13.12
C LEU A 369 13.73 1.72 -13.93
N SER A 370 15.03 1.79 -14.26
CA SER A 370 15.60 3.03 -14.80
C SER A 370 16.58 2.85 -15.97
N GLY A 371 16.48 3.76 -16.94
CA GLY A 371 17.45 3.86 -18.03
C GLY A 371 17.34 2.71 -19.04
N HIS A 372 16.16 2.12 -19.20
CA HIS A 372 15.92 1.06 -20.15
C HIS A 372 15.79 1.58 -21.57
N SER A 373 16.43 0.93 -22.55
CA SER A 373 16.34 1.35 -23.95
C SER A 373 14.97 1.07 -24.58
N GLY A 374 14.19 0.18 -23.97
CA GLY A 374 12.79 -0.13 -24.27
C GLY A 374 11.88 0.28 -23.10
N THR A 375 11.19 -0.70 -22.50
CA THR A 375 10.10 -0.44 -21.56
C THR A 375 10.43 -0.82 -20.12
N GLY A 376 10.05 0.02 -19.15
CA GLY A 376 10.15 -0.32 -17.72
C GLY A 376 9.32 -1.56 -17.38
N ILE A 377 8.02 -1.53 -17.67
CA ILE A 377 7.09 -2.65 -17.44
C ILE A 377 6.23 -2.89 -18.68
N VAL A 378 6.25 -4.11 -19.23
CA VAL A 378 5.30 -4.59 -20.23
C VAL A 378 4.43 -5.66 -19.59
N VAL A 379 3.11 -5.45 -19.59
CA VAL A 379 2.17 -6.43 -19.03
C VAL A 379 1.04 -6.78 -19.98
N LYS A 380 0.84 -8.09 -20.16
CA LYS A 380 -0.24 -8.69 -20.95
C LYS A 380 -0.87 -9.82 -20.15
N GLY A 381 -1.92 -9.51 -19.39
CA GLY A 381 -2.49 -10.41 -18.39
C GLY A 381 -3.66 -9.81 -17.62
N GLN A 382 -4.12 -10.49 -16.57
CA GLN A 382 -5.25 -10.05 -15.75
C GLN A 382 -4.89 -9.91 -14.27
N ASP A 383 -5.67 -9.13 -13.52
CA ASP A 383 -5.48 -8.97 -12.07
C ASP A 383 -4.05 -8.47 -11.76
N VAL A 384 -3.73 -7.29 -12.29
CA VAL A 384 -2.38 -6.73 -12.26
C VAL A 384 -2.37 -5.49 -11.38
N LEU A 385 -1.49 -5.48 -10.38
CA LEU A 385 -1.16 -4.31 -9.57
C LEU A 385 0.27 -3.87 -9.88
N ILE A 386 0.43 -2.64 -10.36
CA ILE A 386 1.72 -1.96 -10.50
C ILE A 386 1.72 -0.80 -9.50
N ALA A 387 2.43 -0.94 -8.38
CA ALA A 387 2.37 0.09 -7.34
C ALA A 387 3.66 0.40 -6.58
N GLY A 388 3.86 1.66 -6.22
CA GLY A 388 5.02 2.07 -5.43
C GLY A 388 6.34 2.10 -6.21
N ASN A 389 6.35 1.91 -7.54
CA ASN A 389 7.60 1.76 -8.31
C ASN A 389 8.23 3.10 -8.69
N CYS A 390 9.56 3.10 -8.83
CA CYS A 390 10.33 4.11 -9.54
C CYS A 390 10.48 3.69 -11.00
N ILE A 391 9.85 4.41 -11.92
CA ILE A 391 9.86 4.09 -13.34
C ILE A 391 10.39 5.31 -14.10
N GLU A 392 11.69 5.32 -14.37
CA GLU A 392 12.36 6.53 -14.81
C GLU A 392 13.27 6.38 -16.03
N LYS A 393 13.34 7.41 -16.87
CA LYS A 393 14.35 7.51 -17.95
C LYS A 393 14.33 6.33 -18.93
N ASN A 394 13.16 5.70 -19.12
CA ASN A 394 12.96 4.62 -20.08
C ASN A 394 12.40 5.18 -21.40
N THR A 395 12.49 4.43 -22.49
CA THR A 395 11.77 4.81 -23.72
C THR A 395 10.26 4.80 -23.47
N VAL A 396 9.75 3.78 -22.78
CA VAL A 396 8.37 3.71 -22.26
C VAL A 396 8.41 3.35 -20.78
N GLY A 397 7.64 4.03 -19.93
CA GLY A 397 7.52 3.68 -18.52
C GLY A 397 6.76 2.37 -18.34
N VAL A 398 5.49 2.37 -18.71
CA VAL A 398 4.60 1.20 -18.66
C VAL A 398 3.89 1.00 -20.00
N GLU A 399 3.86 -0.25 -20.48
CA GLU A 399 3.06 -0.69 -21.62
C GLU A 399 2.05 -1.75 -21.16
N VAL A 400 0.77 -1.49 -21.42
CA VAL A 400 -0.32 -2.44 -21.18
C VAL A 400 -0.87 -2.87 -22.54
N ALA A 401 -0.75 -4.16 -22.84
CA ALA A 401 -1.13 -4.69 -24.14
C ALA A 401 -1.78 -6.07 -24.01
N LYS A 402 -2.43 -6.54 -25.08
CA LYS A 402 -3.07 -7.86 -25.12
C LYS A 402 -2.13 -8.94 -25.64
N HIS A 403 -2.31 -10.17 -25.16
CA HIS A 403 -1.68 -11.36 -25.76
C HIS A 403 -2.68 -12.53 -25.91
N THR A 404 -2.68 -13.48 -24.97
CA THR A 404 -3.54 -14.68 -25.04
C THR A 404 -4.89 -14.41 -24.40
N LEU A 405 -4.88 -13.81 -23.21
CA LEU A 405 -6.09 -13.38 -22.50
C LEU A 405 -6.40 -11.93 -22.82
N GLU A 406 -7.68 -11.54 -22.66
CA GLU A 406 -8.01 -10.13 -22.50
C GLU A 406 -7.20 -9.55 -21.34
N THR A 407 -6.67 -8.36 -21.52
CA THR A 407 -5.97 -7.64 -20.44
C THR A 407 -6.98 -6.78 -19.71
N GLN A 408 -7.20 -7.09 -18.44
CA GLN A 408 -8.30 -6.56 -17.64
C GLN A 408 -7.93 -6.53 -16.15
N ARG A 409 -8.59 -5.67 -15.37
CA ARG A 409 -8.31 -5.42 -13.95
C ARG A 409 -6.84 -5.04 -13.73
N VAL A 410 -6.37 -4.07 -14.52
CA VAL A 410 -5.03 -3.50 -14.41
C VAL A 410 -5.12 -2.20 -13.63
N ARG A 411 -4.46 -2.17 -12.47
CA ARG A 411 -4.32 -0.99 -11.62
C ARG A 411 -2.87 -0.56 -11.52
N ILE A 412 -2.61 0.70 -11.82
CA ILE A 412 -1.31 1.35 -11.77
C ILE A 412 -1.46 2.51 -10.79
N SER A 413 -0.89 2.45 -9.59
CA SER A 413 -1.04 3.54 -8.61
C SER A 413 0.19 3.71 -7.74
N ASN A 414 0.38 4.89 -7.15
CA ASN A 414 1.51 5.19 -6.26
C ASN A 414 2.87 5.00 -6.93
N ASN A 415 2.97 5.13 -8.25
CA ASN A 415 4.25 5.06 -8.96
C ASN A 415 4.78 6.47 -9.22
N ARG A 416 6.11 6.58 -9.22
CA ARG A 416 6.81 7.73 -9.75
C ARG A 416 7.21 7.41 -11.19
N ILE A 417 6.51 8.00 -12.16
CA ILE A 417 6.72 7.83 -13.59
C ILE A 417 7.28 9.14 -14.14
N ALA A 418 8.61 9.23 -14.28
CA ALA A 418 9.28 10.48 -14.59
C ALA A 418 10.44 10.32 -15.59
N GLY A 419 10.69 11.37 -16.39
CA GLY A 419 11.77 11.38 -17.39
C GLY A 419 11.70 10.31 -18.50
N ASN A 420 10.60 9.58 -18.67
CA ASN A 420 10.43 8.60 -19.75
C ASN A 420 10.03 9.26 -21.07
N GLY A 421 10.28 8.59 -22.20
CA GLY A 421 9.77 9.03 -23.51
C GLY A 421 8.24 9.06 -23.55
N SER A 422 7.61 7.93 -23.24
CA SER A 422 6.19 7.83 -22.89
C SER A 422 6.04 7.34 -21.45
N GLY A 423 5.10 7.87 -20.69
CA GLY A 423 4.85 7.45 -19.31
C GLY A 423 4.07 6.14 -19.26
N LEU A 424 2.92 6.11 -19.95
CA LEU A 424 2.04 4.95 -20.05
C LEU A 424 1.44 4.83 -21.45
N VAL A 425 1.54 3.64 -22.03
CA VAL A 425 0.93 3.29 -23.32
C VAL A 425 -0.02 2.12 -23.12
N VAL A 426 -1.31 2.33 -23.39
CA VAL A 426 -2.33 1.29 -23.41
C VAL A 426 -2.69 0.98 -24.86
N ALA A 427 -2.46 -0.27 -25.28
CA ALA A 427 -2.73 -0.72 -26.64
C ALA A 427 -4.25 -0.71 -26.94
N SER A 428 -4.60 -0.52 -28.22
CA SER A 428 -6.00 -0.41 -28.67
C SER A 428 -6.85 -1.67 -28.44
N GLU A 429 -6.18 -2.81 -28.27
CA GLU A 429 -6.76 -4.12 -28.05
C GLU A 429 -7.20 -4.35 -26.60
N VAL A 430 -6.83 -3.45 -25.69
CA VAL A 430 -7.24 -3.45 -24.28
C VAL A 430 -8.57 -2.70 -24.17
N SER A 431 -9.66 -3.45 -23.97
CA SER A 431 -11.02 -2.91 -24.00
C SER A 431 -11.46 -2.26 -22.68
N GLU A 432 -11.03 -2.82 -21.54
CA GLU A 432 -11.28 -2.22 -20.23
C GLU A 432 -10.39 -0.99 -20.03
N THR A 433 -10.93 0.05 -19.40
CA THR A 433 -10.16 1.22 -19.01
C THR A 433 -9.15 0.82 -17.94
N VAL A 434 -7.86 1.10 -18.18
CA VAL A 434 -6.81 0.90 -17.18
C VAL A 434 -6.95 1.96 -16.09
N ASP A 435 -7.01 1.55 -14.83
CA ASP A 435 -6.98 2.46 -13.68
C ASP A 435 -5.52 2.89 -13.44
N ALA A 436 -5.19 4.14 -13.77
CA ALA A 436 -3.88 4.73 -13.54
C ALA A 436 -3.94 5.96 -12.63
N GLN A 437 -4.90 5.98 -11.69
CA GLN A 437 -5.03 7.03 -10.70
C GLN A 437 -3.86 7.00 -9.68
N TYR A 438 -3.62 8.13 -9.00
CA TYR A 438 -2.63 8.25 -7.91
C TYR A 438 -1.17 7.98 -8.32
N ASN A 439 -0.77 8.33 -9.55
CA ASN A 439 0.64 8.31 -9.96
C ASN A 439 1.22 9.72 -10.07
N TRP A 440 2.53 9.86 -9.84
CA TRP A 440 3.29 11.05 -10.23
C TRP A 440 3.76 10.89 -11.69
N TRP A 441 3.43 11.84 -12.55
CA TRP A 441 3.71 11.79 -14.00
C TRP A 441 4.92 12.63 -14.43
N GLY A 442 5.79 13.01 -13.49
CA GLY A 442 6.95 13.86 -13.76
C GLY A 442 6.62 15.35 -13.82
N SER A 443 5.39 15.76 -13.51
CA SER A 443 4.95 17.16 -13.50
C SER A 443 3.77 17.37 -12.54
N THR A 444 3.74 18.53 -11.87
CA THR A 444 2.62 18.97 -11.01
C THR A 444 1.33 19.18 -11.80
N SER A 445 1.44 19.41 -13.12
CA SER A 445 0.28 19.54 -14.01
C SER A 445 -0.36 18.19 -14.38
N GLY A 446 0.23 17.08 -13.93
CA GLY A 446 -0.26 15.74 -14.22
C GLY A 446 0.22 15.19 -15.57
N PRO A 447 -0.43 14.14 -16.09
CA PRO A 447 -0.04 13.50 -17.33
C PRO A 447 -0.37 14.39 -18.52
N VAL A 448 0.49 14.32 -19.55
CA VAL A 448 0.31 15.04 -20.81
C VAL A 448 -0.02 14.07 -21.95
N THR A 449 -0.64 14.56 -23.02
CA THR A 449 -0.93 13.77 -24.22
C THR A 449 0.17 13.90 -25.29
N ASP A 450 1.04 14.91 -25.17
CA ASP A 450 2.19 15.14 -26.04
C ASP A 450 3.41 15.58 -25.22
N GLY A 451 4.61 15.24 -25.68
CA GLY A 451 5.87 15.47 -24.96
C GLY A 451 6.32 14.31 -24.05
N PRO A 452 7.32 14.54 -23.18
CA PRO A 452 7.86 13.53 -22.26
C PRO A 452 6.81 13.02 -21.26
N ASN A 453 6.94 11.76 -20.83
CA ASN A 453 5.99 11.06 -19.95
C ASN A 453 4.54 11.05 -20.45
N LYS A 454 4.32 11.22 -21.75
CA LYS A 454 2.97 11.23 -22.31
C LYS A 454 2.20 9.93 -22.01
N VAL A 455 0.89 10.08 -21.87
CA VAL A 455 -0.04 8.98 -21.66
C VAL A 455 -0.95 8.83 -22.88
N SER A 456 -1.19 7.58 -23.32
CA SER A 456 -2.04 7.28 -24.46
C SER A 456 -2.84 5.99 -24.29
N GLY A 457 -4.03 5.93 -24.87
CA GLY A 457 -4.92 4.76 -24.87
C GLY A 457 -6.13 4.90 -23.93
N ASN A 458 -6.84 3.80 -23.67
CA ASN A 458 -8.02 3.77 -22.81
C ASN A 458 -7.60 3.68 -21.33
N VAL A 459 -7.41 4.82 -20.67
CA VAL A 459 -6.87 4.91 -19.31
C VAL A 459 -7.53 6.04 -18.52
N ASP A 460 -7.83 5.77 -17.25
CA ASP A 460 -8.18 6.80 -16.27
C ASP A 460 -6.93 7.27 -15.54
N THR A 461 -6.54 8.52 -15.79
CA THR A 461 -5.41 9.18 -15.10
C THR A 461 -5.86 10.34 -14.23
N SER A 462 -7.17 10.44 -13.95
CA SER A 462 -7.65 11.35 -12.93
C SER A 462 -6.97 11.05 -11.60
N ASN A 463 -7.08 11.98 -10.66
CA ASN A 463 -6.52 11.79 -9.33
C ASN A 463 -5.00 11.51 -9.30
N TRP A 464 -4.21 12.12 -10.19
CA TRP A 464 -2.74 12.05 -10.16
C TRP A 464 -2.15 12.68 -8.90
N LEU A 465 -0.95 12.26 -8.50
CA LEU A 465 -0.23 12.83 -7.36
C LEU A 465 0.42 14.15 -7.74
N SER A 466 0.27 15.14 -6.88
CA SER A 466 1.09 16.35 -6.86
C SER A 466 1.07 16.87 -5.41
N PRO A 467 2.19 17.38 -4.84
CA PRO A 467 3.53 17.55 -5.45
C PRO A 467 4.26 16.24 -5.76
N GLU A 468 5.50 16.37 -6.28
CA GLU A 468 6.40 15.23 -6.43
C GLU A 468 6.60 14.50 -5.10
N PRO A 469 6.48 13.16 -5.06
CA PRO A 469 6.73 12.39 -3.85
C PRO A 469 8.20 12.45 -3.40
N ASP A 470 8.42 12.65 -2.08
CA ASP A 470 9.75 12.77 -1.46
C ASP A 470 10.60 11.48 -1.48
N SER A 471 10.00 10.34 -1.80
CA SER A 471 10.66 9.04 -1.81
C SER A 471 10.35 8.26 -3.08
N CYS A 472 11.36 7.51 -3.54
CA CYS A 472 11.20 6.55 -4.60
C CYS A 472 12.14 5.35 -4.35
N PRO A 473 11.63 4.11 -4.31
CA PRO A 473 10.25 3.69 -4.50
C PRO A 473 9.29 4.17 -3.39
N MET A 474 8.02 4.40 -3.73
CA MET A 474 7.01 4.91 -2.79
C MET A 474 6.41 3.78 -1.92
N PRO A 475 5.86 4.10 -0.73
CA PRO A 475 4.95 3.20 -0.03
C PRO A 475 3.76 2.78 -0.91
N VAL A 476 3.29 1.53 -0.75
CA VAL A 476 2.14 0.97 -1.51
C VAL A 476 0.80 1.37 -0.88
N THR A 477 0.80 2.01 0.29
CA THR A 477 -0.40 2.61 0.88
C THR A 477 -0.74 3.92 0.15
N LEU A 478 -2.02 4.09 -0.20
CA LEU A 478 -2.51 5.36 -0.75
C LEU A 478 -2.40 6.46 0.31
N PRO A 479 -1.92 7.66 -0.04
CA PRO A 479 -2.13 8.82 0.81
C PRO A 479 -3.64 9.09 0.91
N GLU A 480 -4.12 9.43 2.11
CA GLU A 480 -5.49 9.89 2.30
C GLU A 480 -5.67 11.23 1.59
N ALA A 481 -6.48 11.24 0.53
CA ALA A 481 -6.75 12.43 -0.25
C ALA A 481 -7.51 13.48 0.60
N PRO A 482 -7.17 14.77 0.47
CA PRO A 482 -7.96 15.81 1.12
C PRO A 482 -9.39 15.78 0.60
N THR A 483 -10.34 16.10 1.48
CA THR A 483 -11.76 16.24 1.16
C THR A 483 -12.20 17.68 1.43
N LEU A 484 -12.84 18.32 0.46
CA LEU A 484 -13.55 19.58 0.62
C LEU A 484 -15.06 19.30 0.62
N SER A 485 -15.76 19.67 1.67
CA SER A 485 -17.21 19.48 1.77
C SER A 485 -17.93 20.79 2.02
N VAL A 486 -19.08 20.98 1.39
CA VAL A 486 -20.06 22.00 1.82
C VAL A 486 -21.10 21.29 2.68
N VAL A 487 -21.50 21.93 3.78
CA VAL A 487 -22.42 21.38 4.78
C VAL A 487 -23.41 22.45 5.18
N ALA A 488 -24.69 22.24 4.90
CA ALA A 488 -25.76 23.04 5.48
C ALA A 488 -25.92 22.67 6.97
N LEU A 489 -26.18 23.66 7.83
CA LEU A 489 -26.39 23.36 9.25
C LEU A 489 -27.77 22.73 9.51
N ASP A 490 -28.73 23.01 8.62
CA ASP A 490 -30.08 22.47 8.64
C ASP A 490 -30.53 22.13 7.21
N ASP A 491 -31.43 21.15 7.08
CA ASP A 491 -31.95 20.68 5.78
C ASP A 491 -32.89 21.71 5.11
N THR A 492 -33.38 22.68 5.89
CA THR A 492 -34.35 23.69 5.48
C THR A 492 -33.99 25.07 6.02
N THR A 493 -34.49 26.13 5.37
CA THR A 493 -34.50 27.47 5.99
C THR A 493 -35.42 27.50 7.20
N ASP A 494 -35.10 28.30 8.21
CA ASP A 494 -35.92 28.50 9.42
C ASP A 494 -37.20 29.34 9.18
N GLU A 495 -37.92 29.66 10.25
CA GLU A 495 -39.14 30.48 10.23
C GLU A 495 -38.95 31.92 9.72
N LEU A 496 -37.71 32.42 9.72
CA LEU A 496 -37.29 33.70 9.16
C LEU A 496 -36.72 33.55 7.74
N GLY A 497 -36.80 32.35 7.17
CA GLY A 497 -36.28 32.03 5.86
C GLY A 497 -34.75 31.97 5.82
N GLN A 498 -34.06 31.81 6.94
CA GLN A 498 -32.59 31.83 7.02
C GLN A 498 -32.01 30.42 7.16
N VAL A 499 -30.81 30.21 6.63
CA VAL A 499 -30.03 28.98 6.81
C VAL A 499 -28.55 29.28 6.75
N ASP A 500 -27.79 28.70 7.67
CA ASP A 500 -26.34 28.76 7.66
C ASP A 500 -25.74 27.52 6.97
N ALA A 501 -24.61 27.72 6.31
CA ALA A 501 -23.81 26.65 5.75
C ALA A 501 -22.32 26.91 5.95
N LYS A 502 -21.50 25.89 5.77
CA LYS A 502 -20.05 26.01 5.88
C LYS A 502 -19.32 25.14 4.87
N VAL A 503 -18.13 25.58 4.50
CA VAL A 503 -17.19 24.75 3.73
C VAL A 503 -16.11 24.23 4.67
N MET A 504 -15.99 22.90 4.75
CA MET A 504 -15.03 22.18 5.58
C MET A 504 -13.93 21.59 4.71
N LEU A 505 -12.69 21.65 5.20
CA LEU A 505 -11.56 20.90 4.68
C LEU A 505 -11.21 19.80 5.66
N ASN A 506 -11.19 18.55 5.21
CA ASN A 506 -10.39 17.50 5.82
C ASN A 506 -9.10 17.35 5.00
N PRO A 507 -7.92 17.69 5.52
CA PRO A 507 -6.71 17.72 4.70
C PRO A 507 -6.08 16.35 4.40
N GLY A 508 -6.58 15.26 4.99
CA GLY A 508 -5.99 13.92 4.82
C GLY A 508 -4.52 13.89 5.26
N ASP A 509 -3.64 13.30 4.44
CA ASP A 509 -2.20 13.23 4.71
C ASP A 509 -1.42 14.51 4.30
N PHE A 510 -2.12 15.59 3.94
CA PHE A 510 -1.51 16.79 3.36
C PHE A 510 -1.52 17.98 4.33
N GLU A 511 -0.58 18.91 4.16
CA GLU A 511 -0.60 20.22 4.81
C GLU A 511 -1.04 21.28 3.78
N VAL A 512 -2.26 21.81 3.94
CA VAL A 512 -2.89 22.70 2.94
C VAL A 512 -2.63 24.17 3.28
N PHE A 513 -2.03 24.91 2.34
CA PHE A 513 -1.69 26.33 2.51
C PHE A 513 -2.52 27.29 1.68
N ALA A 514 -3.05 26.84 0.56
CA ALA A 514 -3.93 27.64 -0.26
C ALA A 514 -5.06 26.77 -0.81
N PHE A 515 -6.20 27.41 -1.01
CA PHE A 515 -7.35 26.78 -1.62
C PHE A 515 -8.12 27.75 -2.50
N GLU A 516 -8.63 27.18 -3.58
CA GLU A 516 -9.45 27.80 -4.59
C GLU A 516 -10.62 26.86 -4.88
N PHE A 517 -11.84 27.38 -4.90
CA PHE A 517 -13.00 26.61 -5.34
C PHE A 517 -14.16 27.51 -5.77
N THR A 518 -15.07 26.92 -6.54
CA THR A 518 -16.37 27.51 -6.88
C THR A 518 -17.47 26.77 -6.12
N LEU A 519 -18.33 27.50 -5.42
CA LEU A 519 -19.59 27.01 -4.86
C LEU A 519 -20.76 27.53 -5.71
N ALA A 520 -21.56 26.63 -6.27
CA ALA A 520 -22.78 26.96 -6.99
C ALA A 520 -24.03 26.65 -6.15
N TYR A 521 -25.05 27.49 -6.28
CA TYR A 521 -26.39 27.34 -5.68
C TYR A 521 -27.44 27.95 -6.61
N ASP A 522 -28.72 27.64 -6.41
CA ASP A 522 -29.81 28.24 -7.19
C ASP A 522 -30.21 29.62 -6.63
N ALA A 523 -29.87 30.69 -7.37
CA ALA A 523 -30.20 32.07 -7.01
C ALA A 523 -31.70 32.40 -7.04
N GLY A 524 -32.51 31.55 -7.69
CA GLY A 524 -33.97 31.64 -7.66
C GLY A 524 -34.58 30.99 -6.42
N VAL A 525 -33.79 30.31 -5.60
CA VAL A 525 -34.24 29.58 -4.39
C VAL A 525 -33.60 30.15 -3.13
N LEU A 526 -32.30 30.45 -3.17
CA LEU A 526 -31.55 31.06 -2.07
C LEU A 526 -30.92 32.38 -2.53
N ALA A 527 -30.90 33.36 -1.64
CA ALA A 527 -30.11 34.58 -1.75
C ALA A 527 -28.96 34.49 -0.75
N LEU A 528 -27.73 34.77 -1.19
CA LEU A 528 -26.57 34.83 -0.31
C LEU A 528 -26.63 36.11 0.53
N ASP A 529 -26.62 35.98 1.85
CA ASP A 529 -26.57 37.13 2.76
C ASP A 529 -25.14 37.46 3.19
N ASN A 530 -24.34 36.43 3.47
CA ASN A 530 -22.97 36.58 3.94
C ASN A 530 -22.06 35.44 3.48
N VAL A 531 -20.83 35.79 3.15
CA VAL A 531 -19.72 34.85 2.94
C VAL A 531 -18.48 35.40 3.63
N GLY A 532 -17.93 34.64 4.57
CA GLY A 532 -16.80 35.07 5.38
C GLY A 532 -15.81 33.96 5.73
N PRO A 533 -14.62 34.31 6.23
CA PRO A 533 -13.66 33.34 6.72
C PRO A 533 -14.29 32.49 7.82
N GLY A 534 -14.13 31.17 7.71
CA GLY A 534 -14.55 30.24 8.75
C GLY A 534 -13.68 30.33 10.00
N ASN A 535 -14.09 29.61 11.04
CA ASN A 535 -13.44 29.65 12.35
C ASN A 535 -11.94 29.26 12.35
N ALA A 536 -11.46 28.55 11.33
CA ALA A 536 -10.06 28.19 11.18
C ALA A 536 -9.12 29.42 11.06
N PHE A 537 -9.66 30.58 10.66
CA PHE A 537 -8.90 31.83 10.52
C PHE A 537 -8.95 32.74 11.74
N SER A 538 -9.72 32.39 12.78
CA SER A 538 -9.97 33.25 13.96
C SER A 538 -8.72 33.63 14.76
N SER A 539 -7.67 32.81 14.69
CA SER A 539 -6.36 33.03 15.34
C SER A 539 -5.30 33.65 14.42
N MET A 540 -5.64 33.93 13.16
CA MET A 540 -4.71 34.43 12.14
C MET A 540 -5.04 35.88 11.77
N SER A 541 -4.01 36.67 11.46
CA SER A 541 -4.21 38.00 10.88
C SER A 541 -4.50 37.89 9.38
N LYS A 542 -5.46 38.69 8.89
CA LYS A 542 -5.61 38.90 7.44
C LYS A 542 -4.39 39.67 6.93
N LEU A 543 -3.80 39.25 5.82
CA LEU A 543 -2.66 39.93 5.21
C LEU A 543 -3.06 41.35 4.80
N ASP A 544 -2.29 42.32 5.28
CA ASP A 544 -2.35 43.73 4.92
C ASP A 544 -0.92 44.31 4.86
N ALA A 545 -0.78 45.60 4.59
CA ALA A 545 0.52 46.27 4.46
C ALA A 545 1.39 46.28 5.74
N THR A 546 0.89 45.77 6.87
CA THR A 546 1.54 45.79 8.19
C THR A 546 1.85 44.40 8.76
N HIS A 547 1.44 43.33 8.07
CA HIS A 547 1.66 41.94 8.51
C HIS A 547 2.52 41.17 7.51
N ASP A 548 3.66 40.66 7.99
CA ASP A 548 4.57 39.79 7.20
C ASP A 548 4.11 38.31 7.17
N SER A 549 3.08 37.96 7.95
CA SER A 549 2.48 36.61 8.02
C SER A 549 0.98 36.68 8.27
N GLY A 550 0.18 35.86 7.57
CA GLY A 550 -1.28 35.92 7.64
C GLY A 550 -1.97 35.13 6.53
N TYR A 551 -3.28 35.31 6.38
CA TYR A 551 -4.07 34.75 5.28
C TYR A 551 -4.57 35.83 4.29
N SER A 552 -4.60 35.50 3.01
CA SER A 552 -5.35 36.28 2.01
C SER A 552 -6.82 35.86 2.02
N TRP A 553 -7.73 36.79 1.73
CA TRP A 553 -9.15 36.47 1.56
C TRP A 553 -9.69 37.23 0.36
N THR A 554 -9.96 36.49 -0.70
CA THR A 554 -10.59 37.01 -1.91
C THR A 554 -11.84 36.19 -2.19
N VAL A 555 -12.95 36.89 -2.39
CA VAL A 555 -14.23 36.29 -2.74
C VAL A 555 -14.82 37.04 -3.92
N HIS A 556 -15.32 36.30 -4.90
CA HIS A 556 -16.07 36.84 -6.03
C HIS A 556 -17.47 36.27 -6.01
N GLU A 557 -18.44 37.18 -5.91
CA GLU A 557 -19.85 36.85 -5.76
C GLU A 557 -20.59 37.23 -7.04
N THR A 558 -21.33 36.27 -7.57
CA THR A 558 -22.36 36.51 -8.58
C THR A 558 -23.63 35.75 -8.17
N PRO A 559 -24.83 36.16 -8.61
CA PRO A 559 -26.04 35.43 -8.26
C PRO A 559 -25.93 33.94 -8.63
N GLY A 560 -25.99 33.06 -7.62
CA GLY A 560 -25.92 31.60 -7.77
C GLY A 560 -24.50 31.01 -7.82
N MET A 561 -23.46 31.83 -7.65
CA MET A 561 -22.07 31.35 -7.70
C MET A 561 -21.14 32.21 -6.82
N ILE A 562 -20.29 31.51 -6.05
CA ILE A 562 -19.24 32.11 -5.23
C ILE A 562 -17.92 31.47 -5.62
N GLU A 563 -16.90 32.27 -5.90
CA GLU A 563 -15.52 31.81 -6.06
C GLU A 563 -14.69 32.31 -4.87
N VAL A 564 -14.01 31.39 -4.19
CA VAL A 564 -13.22 31.69 -2.99
C VAL A 564 -11.75 31.37 -3.25
N TRP A 565 -10.87 32.33 -2.94
CA TRP A 565 -9.41 32.17 -3.02
C TRP A 565 -8.74 32.62 -1.72
N VAL A 566 -8.00 31.69 -1.11
CA VAL A 566 -7.29 31.91 0.16
C VAL A 566 -5.89 31.34 0.05
N THR A 567 -4.91 32.05 0.61
CA THR A 567 -3.51 31.63 0.70
C THR A 567 -2.96 32.05 2.05
N LEU A 568 -2.31 31.11 2.74
CA LEU A 568 -1.52 31.37 3.93
C LEU A 568 -0.11 31.79 3.52
N SER A 569 0.47 32.80 4.18
CA SER A 569 1.81 33.31 3.88
C SER A 569 2.62 33.62 5.13
N GLY A 570 3.94 33.71 4.97
CA GLY A 570 4.90 33.90 6.06
C GLY A 570 5.18 32.61 6.84
N ASP A 571 5.35 32.75 8.15
CA ASP A 571 5.73 31.65 9.06
C ASP A 571 4.55 30.79 9.55
N LEU A 572 3.36 30.96 8.97
CA LEU A 572 2.21 30.12 9.31
C LEU A 572 2.44 28.66 8.89
N ASN A 573 1.81 27.74 9.63
CA ASN A 573 1.61 26.35 9.24
C ASN A 573 0.32 26.22 8.45
N GLY A 574 0.23 25.22 7.58
CA GLY A 574 -0.97 24.91 6.83
C GLY A 574 -1.97 24.11 7.65
N PHE A 575 -3.13 23.83 7.05
CA PHE A 575 -4.17 23.02 7.68
C PHE A 575 -3.78 21.54 7.62
N THR A 576 -3.64 20.92 8.79
CA THR A 576 -3.34 19.48 8.96
C THR A 576 -4.43 18.72 9.71
N THR A 577 -5.49 19.41 10.12
CA THR A 577 -6.67 18.82 10.78
C THR A 577 -7.95 19.34 10.13
N PRO A 578 -9.09 18.62 10.27
CA PRO A 578 -10.38 19.10 9.81
C PRO A 578 -10.67 20.54 10.26
N SER A 579 -10.94 21.42 9.30
CA SER A 579 -10.98 22.87 9.51
C SER A 579 -12.16 23.49 8.77
N GLU A 580 -12.85 24.43 9.41
CA GLU A 580 -13.90 25.23 8.79
C GLU A 580 -13.26 26.40 8.03
N LEU A 581 -13.35 26.35 6.70
CA LEU A 581 -12.71 27.32 5.81
C LEU A 581 -13.60 28.52 5.51
N VAL A 582 -14.90 28.31 5.34
CA VAL A 582 -15.85 29.37 4.95
C VAL A 582 -17.12 29.22 5.75
N ALA A 583 -17.61 30.35 6.28
CA ALA A 583 -18.95 30.48 6.85
C ALA A 583 -19.85 31.19 5.84
N LEU A 584 -21.05 30.66 5.63
CA LEU A 584 -22.05 31.12 4.68
C LEU A 584 -23.39 31.28 5.40
N SER A 585 -24.15 32.30 5.03
CA SER A 585 -25.56 32.41 5.42
C SER A 585 -26.40 32.78 4.20
N PHE A 586 -27.58 32.18 4.10
CA PHE A 586 -28.52 32.39 3.02
C PHE A 586 -29.91 32.72 3.57
N THR A 587 -30.65 33.50 2.79
CA THR A 587 -32.09 33.68 2.95
C THR A 587 -32.84 33.02 1.80
N ALA A 588 -34.07 32.60 2.04
CA ALA A 588 -34.97 32.14 0.99
C ALA A 588 -35.21 33.28 -0.01
N ALA A 589 -35.10 32.98 -1.31
CA ALA A 589 -35.27 33.98 -2.36
C ALA A 589 -36.69 34.57 -2.34
N SER A 590 -36.79 35.88 -2.58
CA SER A 590 -38.07 36.61 -2.60
C SER A 590 -38.97 36.26 -3.80
N THR A 591 -38.46 35.49 -4.77
CA THR A 591 -39.13 35.04 -5.98
C THR A 591 -38.97 33.53 -6.13
N GLY A 592 -39.85 32.86 -6.89
CA GLY A 592 -39.80 31.41 -7.08
C GLY A 592 -40.97 30.66 -6.42
N ASP A 593 -40.87 29.33 -6.49
CA ASP A 593 -41.85 28.37 -5.96
C ASP A 593 -41.87 28.36 -4.42
N CYS A 594 -42.95 27.86 -3.84
CA CYS A 594 -43.17 27.90 -2.39
C CYS A 594 -42.11 27.11 -1.59
N SER A 595 -41.82 25.89 -2.05
CA SER A 595 -40.77 25.06 -1.48
C SER A 595 -39.91 24.57 -2.63
N ALA A 596 -38.65 24.97 -2.63
CA ALA A 596 -37.71 24.60 -3.67
C ALA A 596 -36.37 24.21 -3.06
N LYS A 597 -35.73 23.23 -3.69
CA LYS A 597 -34.45 22.68 -3.24
C LYS A 597 -33.31 23.31 -4.04
N SER A 598 -32.34 23.90 -3.34
CA SER A 598 -31.09 24.40 -3.91
C SER A 598 -29.96 23.43 -3.57
N ASN A 599 -29.25 22.93 -4.58
CA ASN A 599 -28.04 22.13 -4.36
C ASN A 599 -26.84 23.07 -4.14
N LEU A 600 -26.07 22.82 -3.09
CA LEU A 600 -24.80 23.47 -2.81
C LEU A 600 -23.68 22.60 -3.40
N THR A 601 -23.14 23.03 -4.54
CA THR A 601 -22.20 22.22 -5.33
C THR A 601 -20.83 22.85 -5.43
N LEU A 602 -19.83 22.15 -4.92
CA LEU A 602 -18.42 22.51 -5.03
C LEU A 602 -17.85 22.04 -6.37
N SER A 603 -17.04 22.88 -7.01
CA SER A 603 -16.36 22.58 -8.27
C SER A 603 -15.07 23.41 -8.42
N LYS A 604 -14.26 23.11 -9.44
CA LYS A 604 -12.96 23.76 -9.71
C LYS A 604 -12.05 23.83 -8.46
N VAL A 605 -12.07 22.77 -7.65
CA VAL A 605 -11.31 22.74 -6.40
C VAL A 605 -9.82 22.59 -6.68
N ILE A 606 -9.03 23.50 -6.13
CA ILE A 606 -7.57 23.49 -6.16
C ILE A 606 -7.10 23.70 -4.72
N LEU A 607 -6.32 22.76 -4.20
CA LEU A 607 -5.63 22.87 -2.91
C LEU A 607 -4.13 22.91 -3.18
N LEU A 608 -3.32 23.63 -2.39
CA LEU A 608 -1.88 23.81 -2.63
C LEU A 608 -1.06 23.61 -1.33
N GLN A 609 0.18 23.11 -1.44
CA GLN A 609 1.16 23.05 -0.32
C GLN A 609 2.10 24.28 -0.28
N LYS A 610 2.88 24.43 0.81
CA LYS A 610 3.89 25.51 1.00
C LYS A 610 5.17 25.24 0.22
N ALA A 611 5.38 25.94 -0.89
CA ALA A 611 6.69 26.21 -1.49
C ALA A 611 6.55 27.25 -2.61
N GLU A 612 7.68 27.78 -3.11
CA GLU A 612 7.80 28.83 -4.14
C GLU A 612 7.01 28.55 -5.45
N ASP A 613 6.59 27.30 -5.69
CA ASP A 613 5.87 26.84 -6.89
C ASP A 613 4.37 26.58 -6.70
N ALA A 614 3.81 26.76 -5.49
CA ALA A 614 2.39 26.55 -5.20
C ALA A 614 1.86 25.21 -5.77
N ALA A 615 2.55 24.11 -5.47
CA ALA A 615 2.25 22.81 -6.05
C ALA A 615 0.82 22.36 -5.70
N ARG A 616 0.04 22.04 -6.73
CA ARG A 616 -1.33 21.54 -6.57
C ARG A 616 -1.31 20.25 -5.79
N ILE A 617 -2.16 20.13 -4.78
CA ILE A 617 -2.49 18.89 -4.12
C ILE A 617 -3.55 18.21 -4.96
N HIS A 618 -3.28 16.97 -5.34
CA HIS A 618 -4.22 16.17 -6.10
C HIS A 618 -4.02 14.68 -5.78
N PRO A 619 -5.11 13.89 -5.72
CA PRO A 619 -6.53 14.29 -5.84
C PRO A 619 -7.11 15.12 -4.70
N VAL A 620 -8.29 15.69 -4.93
CA VAL A 620 -9.16 16.28 -3.89
C VAL A 620 -10.56 15.68 -4.03
N THR A 621 -11.08 15.09 -2.95
CA THR A 621 -12.46 14.60 -2.89
C THR A 621 -13.41 15.76 -2.61
N VAL A 622 -14.57 15.77 -3.26
CA VAL A 622 -15.58 16.83 -3.07
C VAL A 622 -16.89 16.24 -2.59
N VAL A 623 -17.47 16.81 -1.54
CA VAL A 623 -18.77 16.42 -0.99
C VAL A 623 -19.74 17.61 -1.05
N ASN A 624 -20.88 17.39 -1.70
CA ASN A 624 -21.92 18.39 -1.91
C ASN A 624 -23.08 18.20 -0.93
N ASP A 625 -23.87 19.24 -0.76
CA ASP A 625 -25.06 19.24 0.10
C ASP A 625 -26.21 20.01 -0.55
N SER A 626 -27.32 20.20 0.15
CA SER A 626 -28.50 20.88 -0.38
C SER A 626 -29.42 21.39 0.71
N VAL A 627 -30.13 22.48 0.42
CA VAL A 627 -31.12 23.07 1.34
C VAL A 627 -32.46 23.24 0.64
N THR A 628 -33.54 22.97 1.36
CA THR A 628 -34.90 23.32 0.93
C THR A 628 -35.27 24.69 1.50
N ALA A 629 -35.46 25.67 0.62
CA ALA A 629 -35.87 27.01 1.03
C ALA A 629 -37.39 27.14 1.01
N TYR A 630 -37.93 27.74 2.08
CA TYR A 630 -39.33 28.13 2.17
C TYR A 630 -39.46 29.64 1.98
N LYS A 631 -40.10 30.04 0.90
CA LYS A 631 -40.27 31.44 0.55
C LYS A 631 -41.12 32.17 1.58
N LEU A 632 -40.65 33.30 2.10
CA LEU A 632 -41.47 34.15 2.96
C LEU A 632 -42.49 34.94 2.14
N VAL A 633 -43.75 34.89 2.58
CA VAL A 633 -44.89 35.56 1.95
C VAL A 633 -45.71 36.32 3.00
N PRO A 634 -46.31 37.47 2.63
CA PRO A 634 -47.13 38.25 3.55
C PRO A 634 -48.44 37.55 3.88
N VAL A 635 -48.82 37.59 5.15
CA VAL A 635 -50.16 37.26 5.64
C VAL A 635 -50.69 38.41 6.49
N SER A 636 -52.02 38.58 6.49
CA SER A 636 -52.67 39.69 7.19
C SER A 636 -54.12 39.36 7.54
N GLY A 637 -54.76 40.20 8.34
CA GLY A 637 -56.19 40.16 8.56
C GLY A 637 -56.67 41.25 9.51
N ASP A 638 -57.99 41.33 9.62
CA ASP A 638 -58.68 42.26 10.51
C ASP A 638 -59.55 41.52 11.56
N VAL A 639 -59.63 42.07 12.77
CA VAL A 639 -60.48 41.58 13.86
C VAL A 639 -61.21 42.75 14.53
N GLU A 640 -62.54 42.67 14.63
CA GLU A 640 -63.33 43.62 15.42
C GLU A 640 -63.73 43.00 16.76
N LEU A 641 -63.72 43.77 17.84
CA LEU A 641 -64.23 43.32 19.14
C LEU A 641 -65.62 43.92 19.41
N GLN A 642 -66.62 43.05 19.57
CA GLN A 642 -67.97 43.50 19.94
C GLN A 642 -67.94 44.32 21.23
N GLY A 643 -68.53 45.52 21.19
CA GLY A 643 -68.66 46.38 22.36
C GLY A 643 -67.44 47.27 22.65
N ARG A 644 -66.33 47.13 21.90
CA ARG A 644 -65.11 47.96 22.06
C ARG A 644 -64.92 48.93 20.90
N THR A 645 -64.18 50.00 21.16
CA THR A 645 -63.72 50.97 20.15
C THR A 645 -62.21 50.92 19.89
N ASP A 646 -61.46 50.26 20.78
CA ASP A 646 -60.06 49.87 20.63
C ASP A 646 -60.01 48.35 20.48
N TRP A 647 -59.43 47.88 19.37
CA TRP A 647 -59.35 46.45 19.03
C TRP A 647 -57.92 45.91 19.10
N SER A 648 -57.04 46.59 19.83
CA SER A 648 -55.67 46.13 20.07
C SER A 648 -55.60 44.92 21.00
N GLY A 649 -54.50 44.18 20.90
CA GLY A 649 -54.17 43.11 21.84
C GLY A 649 -54.91 41.78 21.63
N VAL A 650 -55.63 41.62 20.52
CA VAL A 650 -56.15 40.31 20.11
C VAL A 650 -54.98 39.46 19.65
N ALA A 651 -54.81 38.28 20.25
CA ALA A 651 -53.74 37.36 19.90
C ALA A 651 -54.11 36.57 18.64
N VAL A 652 -53.19 36.51 17.69
CA VAL A 652 -53.27 35.66 16.50
C VAL A 652 -52.13 34.66 16.56
N SER A 653 -52.44 33.37 16.40
CA SER A 653 -51.44 32.32 16.22
C SER A 653 -51.66 31.59 14.92
N LEU A 654 -50.58 31.31 14.21
CA LEU A 654 -50.56 30.59 12.96
C LEU A 654 -49.81 29.27 13.21
N THR A 655 -50.51 28.14 13.25
CA THR A 655 -49.89 26.83 13.46
C THR A 655 -49.99 26.01 12.20
N GLY A 656 -48.87 25.52 11.67
CA GLY A 656 -48.86 24.88 10.36
C GLY A 656 -47.52 24.27 9.98
N ASP A 657 -47.45 23.81 8.73
CA ASP A 657 -46.25 23.27 8.06
C ASP A 657 -45.75 24.33 7.07
N PRO A 658 -44.47 24.76 7.10
CA PRO A 658 -43.34 24.18 7.85
C PRO A 658 -43.11 24.68 9.27
N PHE A 659 -43.70 25.82 9.65
CA PHE A 659 -43.41 26.48 10.94
C PHE A 659 -44.69 26.96 11.63
N SER A 660 -44.58 27.31 12.92
CA SER A 660 -45.66 27.93 13.68
C SER A 660 -45.23 29.30 14.19
N TYR A 661 -46.11 30.29 14.05
CA TYR A 661 -45.87 31.69 14.42
C TYR A 661 -46.81 32.10 15.56
N TYR A 662 -46.25 32.67 16.61
CA TYR A 662 -46.96 33.10 17.81
C TYR A 662 -46.60 34.55 18.17
N GLY A 663 -47.39 35.15 19.07
CA GLY A 663 -47.13 36.51 19.58
C GLY A 663 -47.56 37.63 18.63
N ILE A 664 -48.29 37.30 17.56
CA ILE A 664 -48.91 38.29 16.67
C ILE A 664 -50.09 38.92 17.43
N THR A 665 -50.17 40.23 17.44
CA THR A 665 -51.27 40.96 18.07
C THR A 665 -51.83 42.03 17.14
N THR A 666 -53.12 42.31 17.27
CA THR A 666 -53.76 43.39 16.52
C THR A 666 -53.37 44.78 17.04
N ASP A 667 -53.33 45.76 16.13
CA ASP A 667 -53.25 47.19 16.47
C ASP A 667 -54.60 47.75 16.96
N ASP A 668 -54.66 49.02 17.34
CA ASP A 668 -55.88 49.69 17.85
C ASP A 668 -57.07 49.66 16.86
N ASN A 669 -56.81 49.42 15.57
CA ASN A 669 -57.84 49.27 14.53
C ASN A 669 -58.15 47.80 14.22
N GLY A 670 -57.65 46.86 15.01
CA GLY A 670 -57.91 45.42 14.85
C GLY A 670 -57.07 44.75 13.77
N ARG A 671 -56.07 45.44 13.21
CA ARG A 671 -55.28 44.93 12.08
C ARG A 671 -54.08 44.15 12.55
N TRP A 672 -53.75 43.08 11.84
CA TRP A 672 -52.51 42.34 12.03
C TRP A 672 -51.86 41.97 10.71
N SER A 673 -50.54 41.84 10.71
CA SER A 673 -49.76 41.41 9.54
C SER A 673 -48.47 40.73 9.98
N GLN A 674 -48.04 39.71 9.23
CA GLN A 674 -46.82 38.96 9.49
C GLN A 674 -46.21 38.47 8.18
N GLN A 675 -44.88 38.29 8.13
CA GLN A 675 -44.23 37.49 7.09
C GLN A 675 -44.10 36.06 7.61
N VAL A 676 -44.56 35.09 6.82
CA VAL A 676 -44.49 33.67 7.17
C VAL A 676 -43.96 32.88 5.99
N ALA A 677 -43.33 31.73 6.24
CA ALA A 677 -43.04 30.76 5.21
C ALA A 677 -44.35 30.43 4.46
N CYS A 678 -44.29 30.29 3.14
CA CYS A 678 -45.45 29.80 2.41
C CYS A 678 -45.73 28.36 2.81
N GLY A 679 -46.97 28.09 3.17
CA GLY A 679 -47.40 26.86 3.81
C GLY A 679 -48.89 26.92 4.12
N GLU A 680 -49.41 25.85 4.69
CA GLU A 680 -50.79 25.79 5.17
C GLU A 680 -50.79 26.04 6.68
N TYR A 681 -51.65 26.97 7.11
CA TYR A 681 -51.72 27.44 8.50
C TYR A 681 -53.14 27.37 9.03
N ASP A 682 -53.26 26.77 10.21
CA ASP A 682 -54.39 26.95 11.11
C ASP A 682 -54.20 28.25 11.87
N ILE A 683 -55.10 29.19 11.63
CA ILE A 683 -55.17 30.51 12.22
C ILE A 683 -56.10 30.41 13.42
N LYS A 684 -55.62 30.82 14.59
CA LYS A 684 -56.44 30.96 15.79
C LYS A 684 -56.38 32.39 16.28
N VAL A 685 -57.54 33.00 16.50
CA VAL A 685 -57.70 34.38 16.97
C VAL A 685 -58.37 34.34 18.34
N THR A 686 -57.71 34.86 19.36
CA THR A 686 -58.17 34.76 20.76
C THR A 686 -57.96 36.06 21.53
N ILE A 687 -58.89 36.35 22.44
CA ILE A 687 -58.73 37.38 23.46
C ILE A 687 -59.66 37.07 24.64
N GLY A 688 -59.20 37.34 25.87
CA GLY A 688 -59.99 37.09 27.07
C GLY A 688 -61.34 37.83 27.07
N GLY A 689 -62.41 37.15 27.47
CA GLY A 689 -63.77 37.70 27.48
C GLY A 689 -64.55 37.51 26.16
N TYR A 690 -63.93 36.96 25.13
CA TYR A 690 -64.52 36.76 23.80
C TYR A 690 -64.49 35.27 23.40
N LEU A 691 -65.36 34.89 22.46
CA LEU A 691 -65.29 33.57 21.81
C LEU A 691 -64.11 33.54 20.82
N ASP A 692 -63.32 32.47 20.83
CA ASP A 692 -62.22 32.29 19.88
C ASP A 692 -62.76 32.15 18.45
N ALA A 693 -61.93 32.47 17.45
CA ALA A 693 -62.20 32.18 16.05
C ALA A 693 -61.05 31.37 15.43
N GLU A 694 -61.36 30.52 14.45
CA GLU A 694 -60.37 29.70 13.73
C GLU A 694 -60.60 29.63 12.21
N ALA A 695 -59.52 29.46 11.44
CA ALA A 695 -59.59 29.22 10.00
C ALA A 695 -58.34 28.48 9.52
N THR A 696 -58.43 27.74 8.41
CA THR A 696 -57.25 27.14 7.75
C THR A 696 -57.04 27.83 6.40
N LYS A 697 -55.84 28.36 6.14
CA LYS A 697 -55.49 29.07 4.90
C LYS A 697 -54.10 28.70 4.40
N VAL A 698 -53.89 28.79 3.09
CA VAL A 698 -52.57 28.62 2.46
C VAL A 698 -51.97 30.00 2.18
N ALA A 699 -50.77 30.27 2.69
CA ALA A 699 -50.11 31.55 2.54
C ALA A 699 -49.58 31.78 1.11
N PRO A 700 -49.65 33.00 0.54
CA PRO A 700 -50.12 34.24 1.16
C PRO A 700 -51.66 34.34 1.23
N PHE A 701 -52.16 34.96 2.30
CA PHE A 701 -53.60 35.17 2.48
C PHE A 701 -53.90 36.47 3.24
N THR A 702 -55.16 36.90 3.14
CA THR A 702 -55.79 37.82 4.08
C THR A 702 -56.91 37.05 4.79
N ALA A 703 -56.96 37.09 6.12
CA ALA A 703 -57.86 36.29 6.94
C ALA A 703 -58.57 37.16 7.98
N ASP A 704 -59.73 37.68 7.60
CA ASP A 704 -60.54 38.55 8.44
C ASP A 704 -61.46 37.70 9.33
N ALA A 705 -61.19 37.69 10.63
CA ALA A 705 -62.03 36.97 11.60
C ALA A 705 -63.38 37.67 11.81
N GLY A 706 -63.51 38.91 11.32
CA GLY A 706 -64.69 39.73 11.52
C GLY A 706 -64.86 40.08 12.99
N LYS A 707 -66.11 40.14 13.44
CA LYS A 707 -66.44 40.58 14.81
C LYS A 707 -66.44 39.41 15.78
N LEU A 708 -65.47 39.36 16.68
CA LEU A 708 -65.48 38.44 17.81
C LEU A 708 -66.59 38.84 18.78
N LEU A 709 -67.33 37.82 19.22
CA LEU A 709 -68.48 37.96 20.11
C LEU A 709 -68.00 38.01 21.56
N GLY A 710 -68.32 39.10 22.25
CA GLY A 710 -67.97 39.32 23.65
C GLY A 710 -68.97 38.67 24.59
N GLY A 711 -68.51 38.29 25.78
CA GLY A 711 -69.34 37.71 26.83
C GLY A 711 -68.87 36.36 27.36
N ASN A 712 -67.73 35.83 26.91
CA ASN A 712 -67.09 34.62 27.44
C ASN A 712 -66.28 34.99 28.69
N ALA A 713 -66.97 35.54 29.69
CA ALA A 713 -66.37 36.19 30.85
C ALA A 713 -65.72 35.20 31.82
N ASP A 714 -66.20 33.95 31.91
CA ASP A 714 -65.64 32.92 32.78
C ASP A 714 -65.08 31.78 31.94
N MET A 715 -63.77 31.81 31.74
CA MET A 715 -63.04 30.84 30.93
C MET A 715 -62.51 29.67 31.80
N ARG A 716 -62.96 29.49 33.05
CA ARG A 716 -62.49 28.43 33.97
C ARG A 716 -63.24 27.10 33.80
N ALA A 717 -62.99 26.39 32.70
CA ALA A 717 -63.42 25.01 32.38
C ALA A 717 -64.95 24.69 32.36
N ALA A 718 -65.27 23.60 31.64
CA ALA A 718 -66.56 23.16 31.09
C ALA A 718 -67.26 24.10 30.08
N SER A 719 -66.89 25.39 30.01
CA SER A 719 -67.43 26.37 29.04
C SER A 719 -66.38 27.29 28.39
N TYR A 720 -65.11 26.88 28.30
CA TYR A 720 -63.95 27.68 27.82
C TYR A 720 -64.16 28.48 26.51
N ASN A 721 -65.14 28.11 25.70
CA ASN A 721 -65.50 28.84 24.48
C ASN A 721 -67.02 28.82 24.25
N LYS A 722 -67.81 29.11 25.29
CA LYS A 722 -69.26 29.13 25.22
C LYS A 722 -69.81 30.18 26.18
N ILE A 723 -70.59 31.12 25.65
CA ILE A 723 -71.26 32.13 26.45
C ILE A 723 -72.54 31.53 27.03
N PHE A 724 -72.58 31.27 28.33
CA PHE A 724 -73.74 30.69 28.99
C PHE A 724 -73.97 31.29 30.38
N LEU A 725 -74.81 30.64 31.20
CA LEU A 725 -75.23 31.16 32.50
C LEU A 725 -74.03 31.51 33.41
N GLN A 726 -72.92 30.78 33.31
CA GLN A 726 -71.75 30.98 34.14
C GLN A 726 -71.07 32.32 33.86
N ASP A 727 -70.94 32.71 32.59
CA ASP A 727 -70.36 34.00 32.19
C ASP A 727 -71.24 35.18 32.61
N VAL A 728 -72.56 35.05 32.43
CA VAL A 728 -73.53 36.06 32.87
C VAL A 728 -73.48 36.22 34.40
N VAL A 729 -73.35 35.12 35.14
CA VAL A 729 -73.18 35.13 36.60
C VAL A 729 -71.83 35.74 37.00
N ALA A 730 -70.76 35.44 36.27
CA ALA A 730 -69.43 35.98 36.52
C ALA A 730 -69.40 37.51 36.38
N ILE A 731 -70.08 38.07 35.38
CA ILE A 731 -70.26 39.53 35.25
C ILE A 731 -71.20 40.05 36.34
N ALA A 732 -72.37 39.44 36.54
CA ALA A 732 -73.41 39.91 37.45
C ALA A 732 -72.96 39.97 38.93
N ASN A 733 -72.09 39.04 39.35
CA ASN A 733 -71.58 38.97 40.72
C ASN A 733 -70.70 40.17 41.13
N VAL A 734 -70.18 40.93 40.14
CA VAL A 734 -69.22 42.01 40.37
C VAL A 734 -69.70 43.36 39.82
N ILE A 735 -70.98 43.46 39.42
CA ILE A 735 -71.60 44.71 38.92
C ILE A 735 -71.51 45.84 39.94
N GLY A 736 -71.09 47.02 39.48
CA GLY A 736 -70.99 48.24 40.28
C GLY A 736 -69.67 48.39 41.04
N GLY A 737 -68.71 47.47 40.87
CA GLY A 737 -67.34 47.60 41.34
C GLY A 737 -66.39 48.18 40.27
N PRO A 738 -65.22 48.73 40.66
CA PRO A 738 -64.13 48.94 39.72
C PRO A 738 -63.70 47.58 39.14
N ALA A 739 -63.24 47.55 37.88
CA ALA A 739 -62.73 46.32 37.28
C ALA A 739 -61.68 45.67 38.22
N PRO A 740 -61.85 44.40 38.63
CA PRO A 740 -60.87 43.73 39.46
C PRO A 740 -59.55 43.61 38.68
N ALA A 741 -58.43 43.51 39.41
CA ALA A 741 -57.18 43.11 38.78
C ALA A 741 -57.42 41.79 38.01
N PRO A 742 -56.88 41.64 36.79
CA PRO A 742 -57.17 40.48 35.96
C PRO A 742 -56.83 39.20 36.74
N GLU A 743 -57.85 38.43 37.10
CA GLU A 743 -57.62 37.06 37.55
C GLU A 743 -57.45 36.18 36.31
N PRO A 744 -56.62 35.13 36.36
CA PRO A 744 -56.52 34.16 35.28
C PRO A 744 -57.91 33.64 34.90
N ASP A 745 -58.22 33.70 33.60
CA ASP A 745 -59.42 33.15 32.98
C ASP A 745 -60.76 33.78 33.42
N LEU A 746 -60.75 35.00 33.99
CA LEU A 746 -61.97 35.72 34.36
C LEU A 746 -61.93 37.18 33.85
N TYR A 747 -62.84 37.50 32.94
CA TYR A 747 -62.88 38.76 32.17
C TYR A 747 -64.28 39.41 32.22
N PRO A 748 -64.70 39.95 33.38
CA PRO A 748 -66.06 40.48 33.55
C PRO A 748 -66.29 41.87 32.96
N ASP A 749 -65.23 42.61 32.62
CA ASP A 749 -65.27 43.89 31.90
C ASP A 749 -65.11 43.61 30.39
N ILE A 750 -66.23 43.41 29.71
CA ILE A 750 -66.25 42.94 28.31
C ILE A 750 -65.89 44.10 27.38
N ASN A 751 -66.45 45.29 27.61
CA ASN A 751 -66.17 46.45 26.78
C ASN A 751 -64.85 47.16 27.12
N ALA A 752 -64.14 46.69 28.15
CA ALA A 752 -62.85 47.21 28.62
C ALA A 752 -62.89 48.73 28.94
N ASP A 753 -64.02 49.23 29.43
CA ASP A 753 -64.16 50.65 29.80
C ASP A 753 -63.63 50.96 31.22
N GLY A 754 -63.19 49.93 31.94
CA GLY A 754 -62.65 50.01 33.30
C GLY A 754 -63.71 49.91 34.40
N THR A 755 -65.00 49.76 34.04
CA THR A 755 -66.12 49.68 34.99
C THR A 755 -67.09 48.55 34.65
N ILE A 756 -67.28 47.59 35.56
CA ILE A 756 -68.22 46.49 35.31
C ILE A 756 -69.64 46.94 35.61
N ASN A 757 -70.44 47.04 34.57
CA ASN A 757 -71.78 47.59 34.66
C ASN A 757 -72.81 46.83 33.82
N ILE A 758 -74.02 47.37 33.68
CA ILE A 758 -75.09 46.70 32.95
C ILE A 758 -74.75 46.51 31.46
N LEU A 759 -73.86 47.32 30.89
CA LEU A 759 -73.44 47.23 29.49
C LEU A 759 -72.64 45.94 29.23
N ASP A 760 -71.77 45.52 30.14
CA ASP A 760 -71.06 44.23 30.04
C ASP A 760 -72.03 43.05 30.07
N LEU A 761 -73.01 43.13 30.98
CA LEU A 761 -74.05 42.11 31.09
C LEU A 761 -74.93 42.06 29.83
N VAL A 762 -75.20 43.21 29.21
CA VAL A 762 -75.94 43.30 27.94
C VAL A 762 -75.13 42.69 26.81
N LEU A 763 -73.81 42.92 26.75
CA LEU A 763 -72.94 42.33 25.73
C LEU A 763 -72.95 40.81 25.80
N ALA A 764 -72.78 40.22 27.00
CA ALA A 764 -72.91 38.78 27.19
C ALA A 764 -74.35 38.25 26.97
N GLY A 765 -75.37 39.07 27.24
CA GLY A 765 -76.76 38.72 27.03
C GLY A 765 -77.16 38.65 25.55
N ILE A 766 -76.59 39.50 24.69
CA ILE A 766 -76.86 39.52 23.24
C ILE A 766 -76.30 38.27 22.55
N THR A 767 -75.22 37.71 23.07
CA THR A 767 -74.49 36.55 22.55
C THR A 767 -74.74 35.29 23.38
N TYR A 768 -75.74 35.33 24.26
CA TYR A 768 -76.06 34.23 25.17
C TYR A 768 -76.37 32.94 24.39
N THR A 769 -75.77 31.83 24.80
CA THR A 769 -75.79 30.49 24.16
C THR A 769 -74.90 30.30 22.94
N GLU A 770 -74.14 31.31 22.52
CA GLU A 770 -73.16 31.15 21.43
C GLU A 770 -71.96 30.30 21.86
N GLU A 771 -71.48 29.46 20.94
CA GLU A 771 -70.33 28.57 21.10
C GLU A 771 -69.26 28.89 20.06
N GLY A 772 -67.99 28.77 20.45
CA GLY A 772 -66.82 28.83 19.58
C GLY A 772 -65.99 27.53 19.61
N PRO A 773 -64.88 27.46 18.85
CA PRO A 773 -64.38 28.55 18.02
C PRO A 773 -65.26 28.79 16.78
N LYS A 774 -65.40 30.05 16.36
CA LYS A 774 -66.14 30.41 15.13
C LYS A 774 -65.24 30.24 13.91
N SER A 775 -65.70 29.51 12.89
CA SER A 775 -64.96 29.40 11.63
C SER A 775 -65.09 30.67 10.76
N PHE A 776 -64.03 31.01 10.01
CA PHE A 776 -64.02 32.18 9.11
C PHE A 776 -63.23 32.01 7.79
#